data_AF-A0A2T3IUT3-F1
#
_entry.id   AF-A0A2T3IUT3-F1
#
_cell.length_a   1.000
_cell.length_b   1.000
_cell.length_c   1.000
_cell.angle_alpha   90.00
_cell.angle_beta   90.00
_cell.angle_gamma   90.00
#
_symmetry.space_group_name_H-M   'P 1'
#
loop_
_entity.id
_entity.type
_entity.pdbx_description
1 polymer ?
#
loop_
_entity_poly.entity_id
_entity_poly.type
_entity_poly.pdbx_seq_one_letter_code
_entity_poly.pdbx_strand_id
1 'polypeptide(L)'
;MLLSPVCLAQVYPSTGTAWVLPGSWQETIVDGSPVTAEQLKMWESQHADVVFGSMQDVEINRRMNAMGYMYAQKFDCRPGKQEAWLSRKALSLGIDVEDGYLHFAEDTQLAMNKPNKGLDYLLEGRPYHLLLIRNGQFSTARLPIKLEPDDRLVMFASYPFERLSVKAGGLPNIARHVTDKEGNVGKWRPLDVEWHILSGDDWAIRYEGQLQLEQPWHSALPWYQGRQLNTGEPGLGAGLRVWMLELAWRQPTQVESLAITPWLEVRKQRILIPGWDPANDVNGDGYVNHREYSSRTNRQASARFRHQARLIPAGYMWPGTCWYRVNFLDNAFNKLHAQWYQEDWQQQGLSGAYNDDMAKLLGDNQFTVISGGEVRELAMIVGTKQAEFEYAKQLARFLKQVKTLTGTQWLAANISELNLWHYAPWPPELREVIDVWLREHYLTPAIGLDRLQRYWDNFALASQQDKSLIMASTKGGRSQYSPSDPAAWQQDIETGLAQYYLFNVPGLTYYHSWNQSYRYGSGNTKLSNWYQAGIAKNVAYQPTAMLEVDIGLPESAPVGTERVIFDNQGEQANSAATEIGGIPLQPSGWYWLQRSGWFGGFPAQGVIARRYSKGLVLYRGARERNQAEFFSVLPLEVDLDGNYQQVNIDGSLGPEVNQVSLAGYQGMVLKRAREKNE
;
A
#
# COMPACT_ATOMS: atom_id res chain seq x y z
N MET A 1 1.26 13.22 -38.05
CA MET A 1 2.24 12.12 -37.94
C MET A 1 1.76 11.20 -36.84
N LEU A 2 1.20 10.04 -37.22
CA LEU A 2 0.84 8.99 -36.27
C LEU A 2 2.14 8.29 -35.86
N LEU A 3 2.58 8.53 -34.63
CA LEU A 3 3.65 7.74 -34.03
C LEU A 3 3.08 6.35 -33.77
N SER A 4 3.60 5.33 -34.46
CA SER A 4 3.38 3.93 -34.08
C SER A 4 3.80 3.76 -32.61
N PRO A 5 2.99 3.08 -31.78
CA PRO A 5 3.44 2.74 -30.44
C PRO A 5 4.67 1.84 -30.58
N VAL A 6 5.77 2.24 -29.95
CA VAL A 6 6.90 1.33 -29.73
C VAL A 6 6.36 0.22 -28.85
N CYS A 7 6.02 -0.91 -29.46
CA CYS A 7 5.79 -2.14 -28.74
C CYS A 7 7.13 -2.46 -28.07
N LEU A 8 7.27 -2.15 -26.78
CA LEU A 8 8.41 -2.62 -26.01
C LEU A 8 8.35 -4.15 -26.06
N ALA A 9 9.31 -4.76 -26.75
CA ALA A 9 9.46 -6.20 -26.75
C ALA A 9 9.65 -6.65 -25.30
N GLN A 10 8.97 -7.74 -24.93
CA GLN A 10 9.07 -8.33 -23.61
C GLN A 10 10.54 -8.66 -23.30
N VAL A 11 11.01 -8.35 -22.09
CA VAL A 11 12.42 -8.50 -21.69
C VAL A 11 12.89 -9.94 -21.86
N TYR A 12 12.08 -10.91 -21.42
CA TYR A 12 12.37 -12.33 -21.52
C TYR A 12 11.46 -13.01 -22.55
N PRO A 13 11.93 -14.05 -23.26
CA PRO A 13 11.22 -14.63 -24.40
C PRO A 13 9.88 -15.30 -24.08
N SER A 14 9.70 -15.87 -22.89
CA SER A 14 8.53 -16.70 -22.57
C SER A 14 7.56 -16.10 -21.55
N THR A 15 7.96 -15.03 -20.87
CA THR A 15 7.11 -14.31 -19.91
C THR A 15 7.63 -12.91 -19.59
N GLY A 16 6.73 -12.03 -19.12
CA GLY A 16 7.13 -10.74 -18.59
C GLY A 16 7.60 -10.83 -17.14
N THR A 17 8.40 -9.87 -16.70
CA THR A 17 8.85 -9.73 -15.30
C THR A 17 8.50 -8.36 -14.74
N ALA A 18 8.41 -8.27 -13.42
CA ALA A 18 8.25 -6.99 -12.75
C ALA A 18 9.07 -6.86 -11.47
N TRP A 19 9.26 -5.61 -11.06
CA TRP A 19 9.80 -5.26 -9.75
C TRP A 19 8.73 -4.70 -8.82
N VAL A 20 8.82 -5.06 -7.53
CA VAL A 20 8.00 -4.50 -6.47
C VAL A 20 8.85 -3.57 -5.62
N LEU A 21 8.47 -2.29 -5.62
CA LEU A 21 9.05 -1.18 -4.87
C LEU A 21 10.58 -1.12 -4.95
N PRO A 22 11.20 -1.10 -6.15
CA PRO A 22 12.65 -0.95 -6.29
C PRO A 22 13.12 0.36 -5.65
N GLY A 23 14.37 0.38 -5.18
CA GLY A 23 14.95 1.51 -4.47
C GLY A 23 15.94 1.12 -3.39
N SER A 24 16.56 2.13 -2.75
CA SER A 24 17.69 1.93 -1.84
C SER A 24 18.84 1.18 -2.51
N TRP A 25 19.13 1.50 -3.77
CA TRP A 25 20.22 0.91 -4.52
C TRP A 25 21.56 1.14 -3.83
N GLN A 26 22.39 0.10 -3.82
CA GLN A 26 23.71 0.08 -3.20
C GLN A 26 24.69 -0.58 -4.17
N GLU A 27 25.98 -0.35 -3.95
CA GLU A 27 27.01 -1.11 -4.64
C GLU A 27 26.84 -2.62 -4.35
N THR A 28 26.97 -3.44 -5.38
CA THR A 28 26.74 -4.89 -5.34
C THR A 28 27.58 -5.58 -6.42
N ILE A 29 27.42 -6.90 -6.53
CA ILE A 29 27.92 -7.72 -7.63
C ILE A 29 26.74 -8.13 -8.52
N VAL A 30 26.91 -8.07 -9.83
CA VAL A 30 26.03 -8.62 -10.88
C VAL A 30 26.90 -9.42 -11.83
N ASP A 31 26.54 -10.68 -12.10
CA ASP A 31 27.28 -11.60 -12.99
C ASP A 31 28.80 -11.65 -12.70
N GLY A 32 29.14 -11.69 -11.40
CA GLY A 32 30.53 -11.74 -10.93
C GLY A 32 31.30 -10.42 -11.01
N SER A 33 30.68 -9.33 -11.50
CA SER A 33 31.30 -8.01 -11.65
C SER A 33 30.74 -6.99 -10.66
N PRO A 34 31.56 -6.14 -10.03
CA PRO A 34 31.09 -5.07 -9.15
C PRO A 34 30.36 -3.99 -9.96
N VAL A 35 29.22 -3.53 -9.44
CA VAL A 35 28.42 -2.45 -10.03
C VAL A 35 28.04 -1.42 -8.98
N THR A 36 27.96 -0.16 -9.40
CA THR A 36 27.49 0.96 -8.59
C THR A 36 25.97 0.93 -8.38
N ALA A 37 25.47 1.71 -7.42
CA ALA A 37 24.02 1.86 -7.19
C ALA A 37 23.27 2.33 -8.46
N GLU A 38 23.85 3.25 -9.25
CA GLU A 38 23.22 3.73 -10.48
C GLU A 38 23.26 2.67 -11.59
N GLN A 39 24.35 1.91 -11.70
CA GLN A 39 24.41 0.78 -12.63
C GLN A 39 23.43 -0.33 -12.27
N LEU A 40 23.22 -0.61 -10.98
CA LEU A 40 22.20 -1.55 -10.52
C LEU A 40 20.79 -1.07 -10.89
N LYS A 41 20.47 0.21 -10.67
CA LYS A 41 19.19 0.81 -11.09
C LYS A 41 18.96 0.68 -12.60
N MET A 42 20.01 0.92 -13.40
CA MET A 42 19.95 0.75 -14.86
C MET A 42 19.76 -0.73 -15.24
N TRP A 43 20.47 -1.64 -14.59
CA TRP A 43 20.28 -3.08 -14.75
C TRP A 43 18.83 -3.48 -14.47
N GLU A 44 18.25 -3.05 -13.34
CA GLU A 44 16.85 -3.35 -13.00
C GLU A 44 15.88 -2.82 -14.07
N SER A 45 16.13 -1.63 -14.62
CA SER A 45 15.29 -1.07 -15.71
C SER A 45 15.33 -1.88 -17.02
N GLN A 46 16.35 -2.73 -17.19
CA GLN A 46 16.53 -3.59 -18.37
C GLN A 46 16.07 -5.03 -18.12
N HIS A 47 15.73 -5.39 -16.88
CA HIS A 47 15.41 -6.76 -16.45
C HIS A 47 13.95 -6.91 -15.97
N ALA A 48 13.11 -5.90 -16.26
CA ALA A 48 11.68 -5.92 -16.01
C ALA A 48 10.88 -5.14 -17.05
N ASP A 49 9.67 -5.63 -17.35
CA ASP A 49 8.70 -4.99 -18.23
C ASP A 49 7.84 -3.96 -17.48
N VAL A 50 7.65 -4.19 -16.18
CA VAL A 50 6.73 -3.45 -15.32
C VAL A 50 7.38 -3.17 -13.96
N VAL A 51 7.04 -2.04 -13.34
CA VAL A 51 7.44 -1.71 -11.96
C VAL A 51 6.21 -1.33 -11.15
N PHE A 52 5.98 -2.02 -10.03
CA PHE A 52 5.04 -1.63 -8.99
C PHE A 52 5.78 -0.73 -8.01
N GLY A 53 5.75 0.56 -8.26
CA GLY A 53 6.54 1.59 -7.58
C GLY A 53 7.08 2.60 -8.60
N SER A 54 8.25 3.15 -8.30
CA SER A 54 8.93 4.12 -9.16
C SER A 54 10.41 3.80 -9.20
N MET A 55 11.04 4.00 -10.36
CA MET A 55 12.50 3.95 -10.50
C MET A 55 13.18 5.21 -9.93
N GLN A 56 12.41 6.11 -9.30
CA GLN A 56 12.88 7.41 -8.76
C GLN A 56 13.58 8.26 -9.82
N ASP A 57 13.18 8.07 -11.07
CA ASP A 57 13.76 8.69 -12.25
C ASP A 57 12.69 8.82 -13.32
N VAL A 58 12.39 10.07 -13.69
CA VAL A 58 11.29 10.41 -14.60
C VAL A 58 11.54 9.84 -16.00
N GLU A 59 12.77 9.84 -16.47
CA GLU A 59 13.11 9.41 -17.82
C GLU A 59 13.09 7.89 -17.94
N ILE A 60 13.51 7.16 -16.90
CA ILE A 60 13.37 5.70 -16.86
C ILE A 60 11.90 5.32 -16.74
N ASN A 61 11.14 5.95 -15.82
CA ASN A 61 9.72 5.67 -15.65
C ASN A 61 8.92 5.88 -16.94
N ARG A 62 9.25 6.89 -17.76
CA ARG A 62 8.60 7.13 -19.06
C ARG A 62 8.87 6.06 -20.11
N ARG A 63 9.94 5.27 -19.96
CA ARG A 63 10.34 4.22 -20.90
C ARG A 63 9.83 2.84 -20.52
N MET A 64 9.15 2.71 -19.39
CA MET A 64 8.62 1.44 -18.91
C MET A 64 7.25 1.62 -18.26
N ASN A 65 6.55 0.52 -17.99
CA ASN A 65 5.27 0.61 -17.28
C ASN A 65 5.53 0.72 -15.76
N ALA A 66 5.84 1.92 -15.30
CA ALA A 66 6.00 2.22 -13.87
C ALA A 66 4.69 2.70 -13.25
N MET A 67 4.24 2.02 -12.20
CA MET A 67 3.00 2.30 -11.46
C MET A 67 3.34 2.78 -10.05
N GLY A 68 3.28 4.10 -9.81
CA GLY A 68 3.65 4.68 -8.52
C GLY A 68 2.78 4.21 -7.35
N TYR A 69 3.15 4.56 -6.14
CA TYR A 69 2.38 4.15 -4.96
C TYR A 69 1.16 5.05 -4.76
N MET A 70 -0.02 4.48 -4.49
CA MET A 70 -1.21 5.27 -4.13
C MET A 70 -2.00 4.63 -2.98
N TYR A 71 -2.72 5.48 -2.26
CA TYR A 71 -3.81 5.08 -1.37
C TYR A 71 -4.99 6.02 -1.58
N ALA A 72 -5.97 5.61 -2.36
CA ALA A 72 -7.14 6.45 -2.62
C ALA A 72 -8.06 6.57 -1.39
N GLN A 73 -8.13 5.51 -0.59
CA GLN A 73 -9.06 5.30 0.51
C GLN A 73 -8.59 5.87 1.86
N LYS A 74 -7.47 6.61 1.87
CA LYS A 74 -6.94 7.24 3.09
C LYS A 74 -6.32 8.62 2.84
N PHE A 75 -6.42 9.46 3.86
CA PHE A 75 -5.53 10.60 4.09
C PHE A 75 -4.76 10.38 5.39
N ASP A 76 -3.52 10.87 5.47
CA ASP A 76 -2.71 10.71 6.67
C ASP A 76 -3.12 11.73 7.76
N CYS A 77 -3.19 11.28 9.02
CA CYS A 77 -3.55 12.16 10.13
C CYS A 77 -2.56 13.31 10.31
N ARG A 78 -1.29 13.08 9.96
CA ARG A 78 -0.27 14.12 9.82
C ARG A 78 -0.09 14.41 8.32
N PRO A 79 -0.61 15.54 7.81
CA PRO A 79 -0.64 15.84 6.37
C PRO A 79 0.74 15.80 5.70
N GLY A 80 0.80 15.10 4.56
CA GLY A 80 1.95 15.04 3.66
C GLY A 80 1.82 15.98 2.47
N LYS A 81 2.47 15.63 1.35
CA LYS A 81 2.43 16.42 0.11
C LYS A 81 1.04 16.42 -0.54
N GLN A 82 0.34 15.28 -0.52
CA GLN A 82 -0.99 15.13 -1.11
C GLN A 82 -2.01 16.02 -0.40
N GLU A 83 -2.15 15.89 0.92
CA GLU A 83 -3.09 16.69 1.69
C GLU A 83 -2.74 18.18 1.65
N ALA A 84 -1.45 18.53 1.60
CA ALA A 84 -1.01 19.91 1.40
C ALA A 84 -1.47 20.48 0.06
N TRP A 85 -1.29 19.73 -1.02
CA TRP A 85 -1.71 20.14 -2.36
C TRP A 85 -3.23 20.27 -2.45
N LEU A 86 -3.97 19.28 -1.90
CA LEU A 86 -5.43 19.29 -1.85
C LEU A 86 -5.95 20.49 -1.04
N SER A 87 -5.40 20.73 0.14
CA SER A 87 -5.77 21.87 0.99
C SER A 87 -5.60 23.22 0.27
N ARG A 88 -4.45 23.40 -0.41
CA ARG A 88 -4.17 24.63 -1.16
C ARG A 88 -5.14 24.82 -2.33
N LYS A 89 -5.37 23.77 -3.11
CA LYS A 89 -6.22 23.84 -4.31
C LYS A 89 -7.70 23.97 -3.96
N ALA A 90 -8.17 23.26 -2.93
CA ALA A 90 -9.54 23.33 -2.45
C ALA A 90 -9.91 24.77 -2.09
N LEU A 91 -9.05 25.47 -1.33
CA LEU A 91 -9.26 26.88 -1.02
C LEU A 91 -9.36 27.76 -2.27
N SER A 92 -8.44 27.60 -3.23
CA SER A 92 -8.45 28.42 -4.46
C SER A 92 -9.73 28.24 -5.30
N LEU A 93 -10.46 27.16 -5.06
CA LEU A 93 -11.71 26.81 -5.73
C LEU A 93 -12.95 27.01 -4.83
N GLY A 94 -12.78 27.48 -3.59
CA GLY A 94 -13.87 27.63 -2.62
C GLY A 94 -14.48 26.30 -2.16
N ILE A 95 -13.71 25.21 -2.22
CA ILE A 95 -14.12 23.88 -1.74
C ILE A 95 -13.66 23.73 -0.28
N ASP A 96 -14.55 23.27 0.60
CA ASP A 96 -14.17 22.92 1.97
C ASP A 96 -13.34 21.64 1.97
N VAL A 97 -12.16 21.68 2.60
CA VAL A 97 -11.27 20.52 2.69
C VAL A 97 -11.87 19.39 3.52
N GLU A 98 -12.77 19.71 4.46
CA GLU A 98 -13.47 18.69 5.24
C GLU A 98 -14.42 17.85 4.38
N ASP A 99 -14.87 18.34 3.22
CA ASP A 99 -15.69 17.53 2.30
C ASP A 99 -14.94 16.33 1.71
N GLY A 100 -13.61 16.31 1.83
CA GLY A 100 -12.77 15.17 1.49
C GLY A 100 -12.72 14.05 2.53
N TYR A 101 -13.28 14.25 3.73
CA TYR A 101 -13.22 13.29 4.82
C TYR A 101 -14.61 12.77 5.18
N LEU A 102 -14.70 11.51 5.58
CA LEU A 102 -15.91 10.97 6.22
C LEU A 102 -15.94 11.35 7.70
N HIS A 103 -17.14 11.58 8.25
CA HIS A 103 -17.36 11.94 9.65
C HIS A 103 -18.33 11.00 10.37
N PHE A 104 -18.08 10.76 11.66
CA PHE A 104 -19.09 10.18 12.54
C PHE A 104 -20.20 11.21 12.78
N ALA A 105 -21.45 10.78 12.63
CA ALA A 105 -22.63 11.63 12.89
C ALA A 105 -22.86 11.86 14.39
N GLU A 106 -22.38 10.94 15.22
CA GLU A 106 -22.57 10.90 16.67
C GLU A 106 -21.30 10.41 17.38
N ASP A 107 -21.19 10.72 18.67
CA ASP A 107 -20.10 10.30 19.54
C ASP A 107 -19.94 8.78 19.49
N THR A 108 -18.79 8.34 19.01
CA THR A 108 -18.57 6.95 18.64
C THR A 108 -17.52 6.32 19.55
N GLN A 109 -17.80 5.08 19.98
CA GLN A 109 -16.83 4.23 20.67
C GLN A 109 -16.50 3.04 19.80
N LEU A 110 -15.21 2.84 19.50
CA LEU A 110 -14.72 1.65 18.80
C LEU A 110 -13.84 0.83 19.74
N ALA A 111 -13.92 -0.49 19.62
CA ALA A 111 -12.96 -1.37 20.27
C ALA A 111 -11.58 -1.19 19.61
N MET A 112 -10.53 -1.08 20.43
CA MET A 112 -9.17 -0.91 19.97
C MET A 112 -8.19 -1.57 20.95
N ASN A 113 -7.61 -2.70 20.53
CA ASN A 113 -6.70 -3.48 21.39
C ASN A 113 -5.46 -2.67 21.79
N LYS A 114 -4.82 -2.03 20.80
CA LYS A 114 -3.62 -1.22 21.01
C LYS A 114 -3.58 -0.07 20.00
N PRO A 115 -3.46 1.19 20.44
CA PRO A 115 -3.30 2.31 19.51
C PRO A 115 -2.02 2.13 18.71
N ASN A 116 -2.11 2.41 17.42
CA ASN A 116 -0.95 2.53 16.56
C ASN A 116 -0.12 3.76 16.98
N LYS A 117 1.21 3.68 16.97
CA LYS A 117 2.09 4.83 17.28
C LYS A 117 1.83 6.04 16.37
N GLY A 118 1.31 5.85 15.16
CA GLY A 118 0.91 6.98 14.32
C GLY A 118 -0.20 7.84 14.94
N LEU A 119 -1.06 7.26 15.78
CA LEU A 119 -2.12 7.98 16.50
C LEU A 119 -1.57 8.92 17.57
N ASP A 120 -0.33 8.73 18.03
CA ASP A 120 0.30 9.61 19.04
C ASP A 120 0.28 11.08 18.58
N TYR A 121 0.32 11.32 17.26
CA TYR A 121 0.16 12.68 16.70
C TYR A 121 -1.11 13.39 17.22
N LEU A 122 -2.22 12.64 17.32
CA LEU A 122 -3.51 13.15 17.80
C LEU A 122 -3.66 12.95 19.32
N LEU A 123 -3.29 11.78 19.84
CA LEU A 123 -3.47 11.41 21.25
C LEU A 123 -2.59 12.22 22.21
N GLU A 124 -1.43 12.68 21.75
CA GLU A 124 -0.55 13.57 22.51
C GLU A 124 -0.67 15.03 22.06
N GLY A 125 -1.54 15.31 21.08
CA GLY A 125 -1.75 16.65 20.52
C GLY A 125 -0.47 17.28 20.01
N ARG A 126 0.37 16.50 19.32
CA ARG A 126 1.67 16.96 18.84
C ARG A 126 1.46 18.09 17.82
N PRO A 127 2.16 19.23 17.95
CA PRO A 127 2.19 20.24 16.90
C PRO A 127 2.63 19.63 15.56
N TYR A 128 2.10 20.14 14.46
CA TYR A 128 2.56 19.75 13.13
C TYR A 128 4.04 20.10 12.92
N HIS A 129 4.44 21.27 13.40
CA HIS A 129 5.81 21.78 13.38
C HIS A 129 6.00 22.80 14.52
N LEU A 130 7.26 23.01 14.94
CA LEU A 130 7.65 24.05 15.89
C LEU A 130 8.85 24.81 15.32
N LEU A 131 8.74 26.13 15.22
CA LEU A 131 9.77 27.01 14.69
C LEU A 131 10.27 27.96 15.78
N LEU A 132 11.58 28.03 15.98
CA LEU A 132 12.23 29.05 16.78
C LEU A 132 12.61 30.23 15.87
N ILE A 133 12.25 31.43 16.31
CA ILE A 133 12.74 32.69 15.76
C ILE A 133 13.63 33.33 16.82
N ARG A 134 14.94 33.38 16.54
CA ARG A 134 15.96 33.99 17.40
C ARG A 134 16.80 34.94 16.58
N ASN A 135 16.90 36.21 16.97
CA ASN A 135 17.68 37.23 16.23
C ASN A 135 17.31 37.30 14.73
N GLY A 136 16.03 37.11 14.39
CA GLY A 136 15.53 37.08 13.02
C GLY A 136 15.90 35.83 12.19
N GLN A 137 16.55 34.83 12.81
CA GLN A 137 16.89 33.54 12.21
C GLN A 137 15.86 32.47 12.57
N PHE A 138 15.54 31.61 11.61
CA PHE A 138 14.49 30.60 11.71
C PHE A 138 15.13 29.22 11.82
N SER A 139 14.78 28.44 12.84
CA SER A 139 15.25 27.07 13.01
C SER A 139 14.16 26.17 13.59
N THR A 140 14.25 24.86 13.36
CA THR A 140 13.33 23.92 14.01
C THR A 140 13.55 23.96 15.52
N ALA A 141 12.50 24.23 16.29
CA ALA A 141 12.58 24.16 17.74
C ALA A 141 12.51 22.69 18.21
N ARG A 142 13.39 22.32 19.13
CA ARG A 142 13.41 21.00 19.76
C ARG A 142 13.26 21.17 21.25
N LEU A 143 12.20 20.60 21.82
CA LEU A 143 11.93 20.65 23.25
C LEU A 143 12.68 19.50 23.96
N PRO A 144 13.15 19.69 25.21
CA PRO A 144 13.03 20.92 25.98
C PRO A 144 14.01 22.01 25.50
N ILE A 145 13.63 23.28 25.61
CA ILE A 145 14.42 24.42 25.09
C ILE A 145 14.45 25.59 26.07
N LYS A 146 15.61 26.26 26.16
CA LYS A 146 15.75 27.54 26.85
C LYS A 146 15.52 28.69 25.88
N LEU A 147 14.56 29.54 26.20
CA LEU A 147 14.20 30.75 25.46
C LEU A 147 14.69 31.99 26.21
N GLU A 148 15.25 32.95 25.46
CA GLU A 148 15.56 34.30 25.91
C GLU A 148 14.35 35.24 25.66
N PRO A 149 14.27 36.42 26.29
CA PRO A 149 13.08 37.29 26.21
C PRO A 149 12.63 37.72 24.80
N ASP A 150 13.58 37.81 23.86
CA ASP A 150 13.30 38.20 22.46
C ASP A 150 13.05 36.99 21.53
N ASP A 151 13.18 35.77 22.05
CA ASP A 151 12.88 34.57 21.29
C ASP A 151 11.38 34.40 21.10
N ARG A 152 11.02 33.86 19.94
CA ARG A 152 9.63 33.49 19.65
C ARG A 152 9.56 32.04 19.21
N LEU A 153 8.58 31.32 19.75
CA LEU A 153 8.24 29.98 19.31
C LEU A 153 6.96 30.07 18.49
N VAL A 154 7.00 29.64 17.24
CA VAL A 154 5.81 29.53 16.39
C VAL A 154 5.37 28.07 16.37
N MET A 155 4.16 27.82 16.86
CA MET A 155 3.51 26.52 16.84
C MET A 155 2.61 26.41 15.62
N PHE A 156 2.73 25.31 14.88
CA PHE A 156 1.92 25.01 13.71
C PHE A 156 1.00 23.85 14.03
N ALA A 157 -0.28 24.00 13.71
CA ALA A 157 -1.28 22.93 13.75
C ALA A 157 -1.84 22.67 12.36
N SER A 158 -2.09 21.39 12.06
CA SER A 158 -2.71 20.97 10.80
C SER A 158 -4.24 20.99 10.84
N TYR A 159 -4.82 21.35 11.99
CA TYR A 159 -6.24 21.48 12.24
C TYR A 159 -6.48 22.64 13.23
N PRO A 160 -7.68 23.27 13.23
CA PRO A 160 -8.02 24.31 14.20
C PRO A 160 -8.15 23.71 15.61
N PHE A 161 -7.88 24.52 16.64
CA PHE A 161 -8.00 24.09 18.02
C PHE A 161 -8.31 25.29 18.92
N GLU A 162 -8.84 25.01 20.11
CA GLU A 162 -9.20 26.03 21.11
C GLU A 162 -8.46 25.86 22.44
N ARG A 163 -7.67 24.79 22.60
CA ARG A 163 -6.92 24.52 23.83
C ARG A 163 -5.50 24.04 23.54
N LEU A 164 -4.56 24.50 24.37
CA LEU A 164 -3.18 24.02 24.36
C LEU A 164 -2.68 23.74 25.77
N SER A 165 -1.66 22.89 25.87
CA SER A 165 -0.92 22.60 27.09
C SER A 165 0.53 23.04 26.95
N VAL A 166 1.03 23.75 27.96
CA VAL A 166 2.42 24.24 28.05
C VAL A 166 3.02 23.78 29.37
N LYS A 167 4.13 23.06 29.34
CA LYS A 167 4.98 22.84 30.53
C LYS A 167 6.19 23.76 30.42
N ALA A 168 6.26 24.79 31.26
CA ALA A 168 7.31 25.80 31.20
C ALA A 168 7.53 26.48 32.56
N GLY A 169 8.64 27.22 32.69
CA GLY A 169 8.93 28.04 33.86
C GLY A 169 8.01 29.27 34.05
N GLY A 170 7.21 29.62 33.04
CA GLY A 170 6.26 30.73 33.08
C GLY A 170 5.26 30.69 31.93
N LEU A 171 4.28 31.61 31.95
CA LEU A 171 3.25 31.71 30.92
C LEU A 171 3.74 32.54 29.70
N PRO A 172 3.44 32.09 28.46
CA PRO A 172 3.70 32.88 27.27
C PRO A 172 2.63 33.96 27.04
N ASN A 173 3.03 35.06 26.39
CA ASN A 173 2.10 35.87 25.61
C ASN A 173 1.82 35.12 24.30
N ILE A 174 0.55 35.03 23.90
CA ILE A 174 0.13 34.32 22.70
C ILE A 174 -0.44 35.31 21.68
N ALA A 175 -0.02 35.16 20.43
CA ALA A 175 -0.64 35.82 19.29
C ALA A 175 -1.04 34.78 18.24
N ARG A 176 -2.21 34.95 17.63
CA ARG A 176 -2.62 34.15 16.46
C ARG A 176 -2.28 34.87 15.17
N HIS A 177 -1.99 34.11 14.12
CA HIS A 177 -1.86 34.66 12.79
C HIS A 177 -3.21 35.23 12.28
N VAL A 178 -3.13 36.20 11.38
CA VAL A 178 -4.25 36.73 10.58
C VAL A 178 -3.82 36.73 9.12
N THR A 179 -4.69 36.27 8.24
CA THR A 179 -4.40 36.14 6.81
C THR A 179 -4.39 37.49 6.09
N ASP A 180 -3.48 37.65 5.11
CA ASP A 180 -3.57 38.72 4.09
C ASP A 180 -4.48 38.30 2.91
N LYS A 181 -4.51 39.10 1.85
CA LYS A 181 -5.37 38.86 0.66
C LYS A 181 -4.87 37.66 -0.15
N GLU A 182 -3.58 37.37 -0.06
CA GLU A 182 -2.89 36.25 -0.71
C GLU A 182 -3.04 34.95 0.12
N GLY A 183 -3.59 35.05 1.33
CA GLY A 183 -3.80 33.92 2.23
C GLY A 183 -2.55 33.50 3.01
N ASN A 184 -1.49 34.32 3.01
CA ASN A 184 -0.31 34.17 3.84
C ASN A 184 -0.56 34.78 5.23
N VAL A 185 0.41 34.68 6.14
CA VAL A 185 0.38 35.44 7.40
C VAL A 185 0.62 36.92 7.09
N GLY A 186 -0.41 37.74 7.28
CA GLY A 186 -0.31 39.19 7.13
C GLY A 186 0.18 39.88 8.40
N LYS A 187 -0.31 39.43 9.56
CA LYS A 187 0.10 39.95 10.88
C LYS A 187 -0.16 38.94 12.01
N TRP A 188 0.50 39.17 13.14
CA TRP A 188 0.22 38.51 14.42
C TRP A 188 -0.71 39.39 15.25
N ARG A 189 -1.83 38.83 15.70
CA ARG A 189 -2.81 39.50 16.57
C ARG A 189 -2.75 38.87 17.96
N PRO A 190 -2.51 39.66 19.04
CA PRO A 190 -2.61 39.17 20.40
C PRO A 190 -3.92 38.41 20.64
N LEU A 191 -3.84 37.31 21.37
CA LEU A 191 -4.97 36.43 21.66
C LEU A 191 -5.06 36.26 23.17
N ASP A 192 -6.24 36.54 23.72
CA ASP A 192 -6.50 36.30 25.13
C ASP A 192 -6.63 34.79 25.37
N VAL A 193 -5.98 34.33 26.44
CA VAL A 193 -5.93 32.93 26.82
C VAL A 193 -6.21 32.81 28.31
N GLU A 194 -7.22 32.02 28.65
CA GLU A 194 -7.53 31.68 30.03
C GLU A 194 -6.68 30.48 30.45
N TRP A 195 -5.85 30.66 31.47
CA TRP A 195 -4.88 29.65 31.90
C TRP A 195 -5.31 28.97 33.21
N HIS A 196 -5.20 27.65 33.24
CA HIS A 196 -5.40 26.81 34.42
C HIS A 196 -4.15 25.98 34.71
N ILE A 197 -3.82 25.79 35.99
CA ILE A 197 -2.69 24.93 36.40
C ILE A 197 -3.19 23.49 36.52
N LEU A 198 -2.56 22.56 35.80
CA LEU A 198 -2.91 21.13 35.85
C LEU A 198 -2.08 20.35 36.88
N SER A 199 -0.77 20.61 36.92
CA SER A 199 0.17 20.00 37.88
C SER A 199 1.51 20.74 37.85
N GLY A 200 2.32 20.59 38.90
CA GLY A 200 3.67 21.17 38.95
C GLY A 200 4.66 20.21 39.60
N ASP A 201 5.84 20.08 38.98
CA ASP A 201 7.07 19.64 39.64
C ASP A 201 7.86 20.89 40.05
N ASP A 202 8.83 20.78 40.98
CA ASP A 202 9.59 21.91 41.56
C ASP A 202 10.28 22.85 40.55
N TRP A 203 10.41 22.47 39.28
CA TRP A 203 11.18 23.21 38.26
C TRP A 203 10.42 23.55 36.97
N ALA A 204 9.18 23.06 36.77
CA ALA A 204 8.32 23.48 35.65
C ALA A 204 6.83 23.16 35.91
N ILE A 205 5.96 24.14 35.69
CA ILE A 205 4.51 24.03 35.89
C ILE A 205 3.84 23.68 34.55
N ARG A 206 2.87 22.77 34.58
CA ARG A 206 2.00 22.48 33.43
C ARG A 206 0.75 23.34 33.50
N TYR A 207 0.59 24.18 32.49
CA TYR A 207 -0.56 25.04 32.26
C TYR A 207 -1.40 24.51 31.10
N GLU A 208 -2.71 24.58 31.24
CA GLU A 208 -3.67 24.43 30.14
C GLU A 208 -4.26 25.81 29.81
N GLY A 209 -4.23 26.19 28.54
CA GLY A 209 -4.74 27.46 28.05
C GLY A 209 -5.95 27.27 27.14
N GLN A 210 -7.06 27.92 27.45
CA GLN A 210 -8.25 28.04 26.60
C GLN A 210 -8.17 29.34 25.78
N LEU A 211 -8.16 29.19 24.46
CA LEU A 211 -8.11 30.31 23.51
C LEU A 211 -9.48 31.00 23.41
N GLN A 212 -9.51 32.32 23.54
CA GLN A 212 -10.73 33.11 23.38
C GLN A 212 -10.90 33.52 21.91
N LEU A 213 -11.61 32.69 21.14
CA LEU A 213 -11.84 32.90 19.70
C LEU A 213 -13.15 33.66 19.47
N GLU A 214 -13.09 34.99 19.36
CA GLU A 214 -14.28 35.82 19.06
C GLU A 214 -14.77 35.73 17.60
N GLN A 215 -13.94 35.19 16.71
CA GLN A 215 -14.17 35.13 15.27
C GLN A 215 -13.55 33.83 14.72
N PRO A 216 -14.11 33.28 13.63
CA PRO A 216 -13.60 32.09 12.98
C PRO A 216 -12.10 32.19 12.73
N TRP A 217 -11.38 31.13 13.09
CA TRP A 217 -9.94 31.07 12.90
C TRP A 217 -9.64 30.29 11.63
N HIS A 218 -9.36 31.02 10.55
CA HIS A 218 -8.97 30.41 9.28
C HIS A 218 -7.50 30.03 9.28
N SER A 219 -7.16 28.98 8.52
CA SER A 219 -5.76 28.59 8.27
C SER A 219 -5.06 29.61 7.38
N ALA A 220 -3.72 29.58 7.33
CA ALA A 220 -2.91 30.39 6.42
C ALA A 220 -1.81 29.55 5.73
N LEU A 221 -1.32 30.06 4.61
CA LEU A 221 -0.04 29.60 4.06
C LEU A 221 1.09 29.99 5.01
N PRO A 222 2.10 29.11 5.22
CA PRO A 222 3.20 29.35 6.15
C PRO A 222 4.23 30.32 5.54
N TRP A 223 3.80 31.55 5.27
CA TRP A 223 4.60 32.62 4.70
C TRP A 223 4.34 33.89 5.49
N TYR A 224 5.40 34.61 5.85
CA TYR A 224 5.32 35.87 6.57
C TYR A 224 6.41 36.81 6.08
N GLN A 225 6.04 38.03 5.66
CA GLN A 225 6.98 39.06 5.19
C GLN A 225 7.95 38.55 4.10
N GLY A 226 7.43 37.81 3.12
CA GLY A 226 8.21 37.26 2.00
C GLY A 226 9.10 36.06 2.36
N ARG A 227 9.03 35.55 3.59
CA ARG A 227 9.78 34.37 4.04
C ARG A 227 8.84 33.21 4.31
N GLN A 228 9.22 32.03 3.82
CA GLN A 228 8.54 30.80 4.18
C GLN A 228 8.86 30.43 5.64
N LEU A 229 7.83 30.18 6.43
CA LEU A 229 7.90 29.69 7.80
C LEU A 229 8.06 28.16 7.79
N ASN A 230 9.14 27.67 7.18
CA ASN A 230 9.43 26.23 7.06
C ASN A 230 10.92 25.96 7.22
N THR A 231 11.27 24.92 7.97
CA THR A 231 12.67 24.48 8.18
C THR A 231 12.93 23.05 7.72
N GLY A 232 12.13 22.58 6.76
CA GLY A 232 12.31 21.27 6.12
C GLY A 232 11.10 20.35 6.18
N GLU A 233 9.93 20.83 6.62
CA GLU A 233 8.73 20.02 6.62
C GLU A 233 8.08 19.93 5.22
N PRO A 234 7.93 18.71 4.65
CA PRO A 234 7.46 18.55 3.28
C PRO A 234 6.06 19.11 3.02
N GLY A 235 5.12 18.95 3.97
CA GLY A 235 3.76 19.47 3.78
C GLY A 235 3.72 20.99 3.78
N LEU A 236 4.46 21.67 4.67
CA LEU A 236 4.61 23.13 4.61
C LEU A 236 5.26 23.57 3.30
N GLY A 237 6.26 22.80 2.83
CA GLY A 237 6.92 23.00 1.54
C GLY A 237 5.98 22.88 0.35
N ALA A 238 5.03 21.95 0.42
CA ALA A 238 3.99 21.71 -0.59
C ALA A 238 2.79 22.67 -0.48
N GLY A 239 2.79 23.59 0.48
CA GLY A 239 1.76 24.62 0.64
C GLY A 239 0.59 24.21 1.54
N LEU A 240 0.81 23.31 2.50
CA LEU A 240 -0.17 22.99 3.53
C LEU A 240 -0.60 24.27 4.25
N ARG A 241 -1.90 24.50 4.32
CA ARG A 241 -2.45 25.57 5.15
C ARG A 241 -2.51 25.11 6.61
N VAL A 242 -2.14 26.00 7.51
CA VAL A 242 -1.91 25.68 8.91
C VAL A 242 -2.46 26.77 9.83
N TRP A 243 -2.78 26.37 11.05
CA TRP A 243 -3.15 27.26 12.13
C TRP A 243 -1.93 27.53 12.99
N MET A 244 -1.55 28.80 13.10
CA MET A 244 -0.31 29.20 13.79
C MET A 244 -0.54 30.09 15.00
N LEU A 245 0.16 29.78 16.08
CA LEU A 245 0.33 30.63 17.26
C LEU A 245 1.79 31.04 17.39
N GLU A 246 2.05 32.31 17.66
CA GLU A 246 3.33 32.85 18.12
C GLU A 246 3.30 32.95 19.64
N LEU A 247 4.28 32.33 20.32
CA LEU A 247 4.43 32.30 21.76
C LEU A 247 5.73 33.02 22.14
N ALA A 248 5.65 33.95 23.10
CA ALA A 248 6.79 34.74 23.57
C ALA A 248 6.77 34.87 25.10
N TRP A 249 7.93 34.67 25.74
CA TRP A 249 8.10 34.81 27.19
C TRP A 249 8.87 36.08 27.52
N ARG A 250 8.41 36.85 28.50
CA ARG A 250 9.08 38.12 28.88
C ARG A 250 10.36 37.94 29.68
N GLN A 251 10.61 36.73 30.17
CA GLN A 251 11.75 36.37 31.00
C GLN A 251 12.40 35.10 30.44
N PRO A 252 13.72 34.89 30.64
CA PRO A 252 14.36 33.65 30.25
C PRO A 252 13.60 32.45 30.81
N THR A 253 13.13 31.56 29.95
CA THR A 253 12.21 30.49 30.34
C THR A 253 12.63 29.17 29.69
N GLN A 254 12.63 28.12 30.51
CA GLN A 254 12.73 26.75 30.04
C GLN A 254 11.33 26.26 29.63
N VAL A 255 11.18 25.82 28.38
CA VAL A 255 9.95 25.22 27.85
C VAL A 255 10.20 23.73 27.66
N GLU A 256 9.48 22.92 28.42
CA GLU A 256 9.62 21.47 28.47
C GLU A 256 8.74 20.76 27.44
N SER A 257 7.50 21.22 27.30
CA SER A 257 6.56 20.64 26.34
C SER A 257 5.54 21.68 25.88
N LEU A 258 5.16 21.58 24.61
CA LEU A 258 4.07 22.35 24.01
C LEU A 258 3.23 21.39 23.17
N ALA A 259 1.93 21.34 23.46
CA ALA A 259 0.98 20.45 22.80
C ALA A 259 -0.37 21.14 22.63
N ILE A 260 -1.12 20.73 21.62
CA ILE A 260 -2.55 21.00 21.50
C ILE A 260 -3.27 20.07 22.49
N THR A 261 -4.33 20.52 23.17
CA THR A 261 -5.06 19.57 24.01
C THR A 261 -5.75 18.52 23.13
N PRO A 262 -5.48 17.21 23.33
CA PRO A 262 -6.07 16.15 22.51
C PRO A 262 -7.60 16.19 22.52
N TRP A 263 -8.21 16.06 21.34
CA TRP A 263 -9.65 15.85 21.18
C TRP A 263 -10.01 14.37 21.07
N LEU A 264 -9.03 13.54 20.71
CA LEU A 264 -9.16 12.10 20.57
C LEU A 264 -8.77 11.43 21.89
N GLU A 265 -9.58 10.49 22.36
CA GLU A 265 -9.33 9.81 23.63
C GLU A 265 -9.27 8.30 23.49
N VAL A 266 -8.42 7.68 24.32
CA VAL A 266 -8.35 6.22 24.46
C VAL A 266 -8.56 5.83 25.91
N ARG A 267 -9.59 5.02 26.18
CA ARG A 267 -9.94 4.55 27.53
C ARG A 267 -10.20 3.05 27.50
N LYS A 268 -9.48 2.28 28.33
CA LYS A 268 -9.72 0.83 28.54
C LYS A 268 -9.87 0.04 27.21
N GLN A 269 -8.89 0.17 26.30
CA GLN A 269 -8.92 -0.49 24.98
C GLN A 269 -10.09 -0.07 24.08
N ARG A 270 -10.53 1.18 24.21
CA ARG A 270 -11.55 1.81 23.36
C ARG A 270 -11.04 3.16 22.91
N ILE A 271 -11.34 3.52 21.68
CA ILE A 271 -11.14 4.87 21.18
C ILE A 271 -12.49 5.59 21.17
N LEU A 272 -12.50 6.83 21.66
CA LEU A 272 -13.68 7.69 21.72
C LEU A 272 -13.45 8.81 20.72
N ILE A 273 -14.38 8.94 19.77
CA ILE A 273 -14.31 9.91 18.68
C ILE A 273 -15.59 10.76 18.74
N PRO A 274 -15.51 12.08 18.94
CA PRO A 274 -16.68 12.95 18.92
C PRO A 274 -17.43 12.91 17.58
N GLY A 275 -18.75 13.04 17.59
CA GLY A 275 -19.57 13.15 16.36
C GLY A 275 -19.81 14.59 15.91
N TRP A 276 -20.02 14.81 14.62
CA TRP A 276 -20.27 16.14 14.02
C TRP A 276 -21.64 16.24 13.33
N ASP A 277 -22.43 17.23 13.75
CA ASP A 277 -23.75 17.56 13.19
C ASP A 277 -23.81 19.07 12.87
N PRO A 278 -24.12 19.52 11.63
CA PRO A 278 -24.19 20.95 11.30
C PRO A 278 -25.31 21.65 12.02
N ALA A 279 -26.35 20.94 12.46
CA ALA A 279 -27.44 21.54 13.23
C ALA A 279 -26.96 22.08 14.58
N ASN A 280 -25.75 21.71 15.01
CA ASN A 280 -25.08 22.27 16.17
C ASN A 280 -24.24 23.52 15.87
N ASP A 281 -23.83 23.72 14.60
CA ASP A 281 -23.12 24.89 14.11
C ASP A 281 -24.14 25.87 13.50
N VAL A 282 -24.82 26.61 14.38
CA VAL A 282 -26.00 27.43 14.03
C VAL A 282 -25.65 28.53 13.04
N ASN A 283 -24.43 29.06 13.09
CA ASN A 283 -23.99 30.14 12.24
C ASN A 283 -23.25 29.66 10.97
N GLY A 284 -22.86 28.38 10.91
CA GLY A 284 -22.24 27.74 9.74
C GLY A 284 -20.77 28.12 9.52
N ASP A 285 -20.04 28.53 10.56
CA ASP A 285 -18.65 28.96 10.46
C ASP A 285 -17.62 27.82 10.62
N GLY A 286 -18.11 26.58 10.83
CA GLY A 286 -17.31 25.38 11.02
C GLY A 286 -16.83 25.17 12.47
N TYR A 287 -17.32 25.96 13.43
CA TYR A 287 -16.96 25.90 14.83
C TYR A 287 -18.17 26.05 15.77
N VAL A 288 -18.45 25.00 16.54
CA VAL A 288 -19.46 25.05 17.62
C VAL A 288 -18.85 25.72 18.85
N ASN A 289 -19.08 27.02 18.97
CA ASN A 289 -18.59 27.83 20.09
C ASN A 289 -19.30 27.46 21.41
N HIS A 290 -18.91 28.04 22.54
CA HIS A 290 -19.50 27.70 23.85
C HIS A 290 -21.02 27.89 23.93
N ARG A 291 -21.57 28.92 23.27
CA ARG A 291 -23.00 29.20 23.27
C ARG A 291 -23.74 28.14 22.46
N GLU A 292 -23.30 27.87 21.25
CA GLU A 292 -23.83 26.81 20.39
C GLU A 292 -23.69 25.44 21.07
N TYR A 293 -22.54 25.15 21.67
CA TYR A 293 -22.29 23.94 22.43
C TYR A 293 -23.31 23.78 23.57
N SER A 294 -23.56 24.80 24.38
CA SER A 294 -24.53 24.69 25.47
C SER A 294 -25.98 24.46 25.00
N SER A 295 -26.28 24.84 23.76
CA SER A 295 -27.63 24.84 23.17
C SER A 295 -27.80 23.88 21.98
N ARG A 296 -26.89 22.92 21.82
CA ARG A 296 -26.87 21.96 20.70
C ARG A 296 -28.21 21.28 20.49
N THR A 297 -28.64 21.29 19.23
CA THR A 297 -29.83 20.56 18.76
C THR A 297 -29.64 19.06 18.91
N ASN A 298 -28.49 18.55 18.45
CA ASN A 298 -28.11 17.16 18.60
C ASN A 298 -27.06 17.00 19.72
N ARG A 299 -27.49 16.46 20.85
CA ARG A 299 -26.61 16.24 22.01
C ARG A 299 -25.73 14.98 21.90
N GLN A 300 -25.99 14.11 20.93
CA GLN A 300 -25.18 12.91 20.67
C GLN A 300 -23.94 13.25 19.84
N ALA A 301 -23.88 14.43 19.21
CA ALA A 301 -22.70 14.95 18.53
C ALA A 301 -21.99 15.99 19.40
N SER A 302 -20.77 15.71 19.85
CA SER A 302 -20.00 16.57 20.75
C SER A 302 -18.77 17.21 20.11
N ALA A 303 -18.47 16.95 18.83
CA ALA A 303 -17.40 17.62 18.12
C ALA A 303 -17.65 19.14 18.08
N ARG A 304 -16.62 19.92 18.39
CA ARG A 304 -16.63 21.39 18.24
C ARG A 304 -16.15 21.84 16.88
N PHE A 305 -15.28 21.06 16.26
CA PHE A 305 -14.83 21.27 14.89
C PHE A 305 -15.09 19.99 14.10
N ARG A 306 -15.46 20.14 12.82
CA ARG A 306 -15.73 19.01 11.93
C ARG A 306 -14.60 17.97 11.89
N HIS A 307 -13.34 18.41 11.87
CA HIS A 307 -12.18 17.51 11.84
C HIS A 307 -12.10 16.51 13.02
N GLN A 308 -12.72 16.83 14.16
CA GLN A 308 -12.72 15.97 15.35
C GLN A 308 -13.59 14.73 15.18
N ALA A 309 -14.49 14.75 14.18
CA ALA A 309 -15.37 13.63 13.87
C ALA A 309 -14.86 12.76 12.72
N ARG A 310 -13.69 13.04 12.15
CA ARG A 310 -13.17 12.28 11.02
C ARG A 310 -13.06 10.79 11.36
N LEU A 311 -13.42 9.94 10.40
CA LEU A 311 -13.35 8.49 10.55
C LEU A 311 -11.89 8.01 10.67
N ILE A 312 -11.52 7.53 11.85
CA ILE A 312 -10.23 6.89 12.13
C ILE A 312 -10.44 5.37 12.29
N PRO A 313 -9.80 4.51 11.47
CA PRO A 313 -9.87 3.06 11.66
C PRO A 313 -9.18 2.64 12.97
N ALA A 314 -9.77 1.67 13.67
CA ALA A 314 -9.29 1.15 14.96
C ALA A 314 -8.75 -0.30 14.87
N GLY A 315 -8.86 -0.92 13.69
CA GLY A 315 -8.38 -2.27 13.41
C GLY A 315 -6.86 -2.36 13.18
N TYR A 316 -6.43 -3.45 12.53
CA TYR A 316 -5.01 -3.68 12.27
C TYR A 316 -4.48 -2.70 11.21
N MET A 317 -3.50 -1.89 11.60
CA MET A 317 -2.89 -0.82 10.81
C MET A 317 -1.37 -0.99 10.77
N TRP A 318 -0.72 -0.51 9.71
CA TRP A 318 0.74 -0.56 9.59
C TRP A 318 1.42 0.21 10.73
N PRO A 319 2.45 -0.34 11.40
CA PRO A 319 3.09 0.33 12.51
C PRO A 319 3.58 1.74 12.15
N GLY A 320 3.21 2.73 12.95
CA GLY A 320 3.58 4.13 12.75
C GLY A 320 2.62 4.95 11.88
N THR A 321 1.51 4.37 11.39
CA THR A 321 0.54 5.08 10.56
C THR A 321 -0.71 5.52 11.34
N CYS A 322 -1.35 6.58 10.86
CA CYS A 322 -2.67 7.04 11.29
C CYS A 322 -3.39 7.57 10.06
N TRP A 323 -4.60 7.09 9.83
CA TRP A 323 -5.37 7.39 8.62
C TRP A 323 -6.72 8.02 8.98
N TYR A 324 -7.20 8.88 8.09
CA TYR A 324 -8.60 9.25 7.98
C TYR A 324 -9.20 8.62 6.72
N ARG A 325 -10.49 8.27 6.77
CA ARG A 325 -11.22 7.78 5.59
C ARG A 325 -11.66 8.93 4.69
N VAL A 326 -11.50 8.71 3.39
CA VAL A 326 -11.81 9.67 2.33
C VAL A 326 -13.30 9.63 2.02
N ASN A 327 -13.92 10.79 1.80
CA ASN A 327 -15.30 10.87 1.34
C ASN A 327 -15.37 10.82 -0.19
N PHE A 328 -15.95 9.75 -0.72
CA PHE A 328 -16.13 9.55 -2.16
C PHE A 328 -17.49 10.03 -2.71
N LEU A 329 -18.28 10.75 -1.89
CA LEU A 329 -19.57 11.31 -2.32
C LEU A 329 -19.50 12.77 -2.78
N ASP A 330 -18.47 13.53 -2.38
CA ASP A 330 -18.35 14.92 -2.82
C ASP A 330 -17.70 15.04 -4.20
N ASN A 331 -18.48 15.37 -5.22
CA ASN A 331 -17.99 15.42 -6.60
C ASN A 331 -16.92 16.50 -6.83
N ALA A 332 -17.02 17.64 -6.15
CA ALA A 332 -16.10 18.76 -6.34
C ALA A 332 -14.72 18.43 -5.78
N PHE A 333 -14.68 17.91 -4.56
CA PHE A 333 -13.47 17.45 -3.91
C PHE A 333 -12.89 16.23 -4.65
N ASN A 334 -13.69 15.26 -5.04
CA ASN A 334 -13.19 14.07 -5.76
C ASN A 334 -12.58 14.40 -7.12
N LYS A 335 -13.10 15.42 -7.82
CA LYS A 335 -12.44 15.94 -9.02
C LYS A 335 -11.05 16.49 -8.72
N LEU A 336 -10.92 17.25 -7.63
CA LEU A 336 -9.63 17.76 -7.19
C LEU A 336 -8.69 16.62 -6.77
N HIS A 337 -9.21 15.63 -6.05
CA HIS A 337 -8.44 14.46 -5.63
C HIS A 337 -7.95 13.62 -6.82
N ALA A 338 -8.75 13.45 -7.87
CA ALA A 338 -8.30 12.82 -9.10
C ALA A 338 -7.21 13.65 -9.82
N GLN A 339 -7.32 14.99 -9.80
CA GLN A 339 -6.30 15.89 -10.37
C GLN A 339 -4.95 15.80 -9.66
N TRP A 340 -4.93 15.54 -8.35
CA TRP A 340 -3.68 15.25 -7.63
C TRP A 340 -2.94 14.08 -8.27
N TYR A 341 -3.62 12.96 -8.51
CA TYR A 341 -2.98 11.80 -9.14
C TYR A 341 -2.51 12.09 -10.56
N GLN A 342 -3.28 12.87 -11.33
CA GLN A 342 -2.82 13.32 -12.65
C GLN A 342 -1.52 14.13 -12.56
N GLU A 343 -1.46 15.11 -11.66
CA GLU A 343 -0.28 15.96 -11.49
C GLU A 343 0.93 15.15 -10.98
N ASP A 344 0.74 14.35 -9.94
CA ASP A 344 1.80 13.55 -9.31
C ASP A 344 2.38 12.51 -10.28
N TRP A 345 1.53 11.80 -11.02
CA TRP A 345 1.98 10.79 -11.97
C TRP A 345 2.72 11.41 -13.15
N GLN A 346 2.23 12.55 -13.68
CA GLN A 346 2.91 13.28 -14.76
C GLN A 346 4.29 13.79 -14.31
N GLN A 347 4.40 14.32 -13.09
CA GLN A 347 5.68 14.80 -12.54
C GLN A 347 6.70 13.68 -12.36
N GLN A 348 6.24 12.46 -12.02
CA GLN A 348 7.09 11.30 -11.81
C GLN A 348 7.32 10.45 -13.08
N GLY A 349 6.65 10.77 -14.20
CA GLY A 349 6.73 10.01 -15.44
C GLY A 349 6.04 8.63 -15.37
N LEU A 350 5.05 8.47 -14.50
CA LEU A 350 4.39 7.20 -14.23
C LEU A 350 3.30 6.88 -15.25
N SER A 351 3.15 5.59 -15.56
CA SER A 351 2.09 5.06 -16.42
C SER A 351 0.76 4.86 -15.68
N GLY A 352 0.80 4.79 -14.35
CA GLY A 352 -0.36 4.60 -13.48
C GLY A 352 0.07 4.54 -12.02
N ALA A 353 -0.72 3.87 -11.20
CA ALA A 353 -0.37 3.64 -9.81
C ALA A 353 -0.95 2.34 -9.26
N TYR A 354 -0.29 1.88 -8.21
CA TYR A 354 -0.58 0.70 -7.43
C TYR A 354 -1.20 1.10 -6.10
N ASN A 355 -2.46 0.71 -5.92
CA ASN A 355 -3.26 0.97 -4.74
C ASN A 355 -3.13 -0.17 -3.74
N ASP A 356 -2.48 0.12 -2.61
CA ASP A 356 -2.21 -0.87 -1.57
C ASP A 356 -3.30 -0.87 -0.49
N ASP A 357 -3.36 -1.92 0.32
CA ASP A 357 -4.33 -2.07 1.42
C ASP A 357 -5.80 -1.90 1.00
N MET A 358 -6.17 -2.32 -0.21
CA MET A 358 -7.51 -2.12 -0.77
C MET A 358 -8.63 -2.85 -0.01
N ALA A 359 -8.30 -3.84 0.83
CA ALA A 359 -9.24 -4.49 1.73
C ALA A 359 -9.48 -3.72 3.06
N LYS A 360 -8.69 -2.68 3.35
CA LYS A 360 -8.87 -1.84 4.55
C LYS A 360 -9.89 -0.73 4.26
N LEU A 361 -11.17 -1.10 4.23
CA LEU A 361 -12.30 -0.21 3.93
C LEU A 361 -13.07 0.15 5.21
N LEU A 362 -14.41 0.07 5.20
CA LEU A 362 -15.30 0.37 6.33
C LEU A 362 -15.83 -0.90 7.05
N GLY A 363 -15.24 -2.06 6.79
CA GLY A 363 -15.64 -3.35 7.37
C GLY A 363 -15.21 -3.58 8.82
N ASP A 364 -15.59 -4.73 9.35
CA ASP A 364 -15.30 -5.18 10.73
C ASP A 364 -13.80 -5.37 11.00
N ASN A 365 -13.02 -5.64 9.95
CA ASN A 365 -11.56 -5.69 9.97
C ASN A 365 -10.91 -4.35 10.34
N GLN A 366 -11.64 -3.23 10.24
CA GLN A 366 -11.16 -1.88 10.53
C GLN A 366 -11.97 -1.18 11.62
N PHE A 367 -13.23 -1.56 11.83
CA PHE A 367 -14.14 -0.92 12.77
C PHE A 367 -14.95 -1.94 13.56
N THR A 368 -14.72 -2.03 14.87
CA THR A 368 -15.58 -2.80 15.78
C THR A 368 -16.33 -1.83 16.68
N VAL A 369 -17.58 -1.53 16.32
CA VAL A 369 -18.40 -0.51 17.00
C VAL A 369 -18.92 -1.02 18.34
N ILE A 370 -18.76 -0.23 19.39
CA ILE A 370 -19.34 -0.45 20.73
C ILE A 370 -20.61 0.38 20.90
N SER A 371 -20.58 1.64 20.47
CA SER A 371 -21.72 2.57 20.45
C SER A 371 -21.51 3.65 19.38
N GLY A 372 -22.60 4.22 18.87
CA GLY A 372 -22.58 5.19 17.78
C GLY A 372 -22.21 4.54 16.45
N GLY A 373 -21.24 5.12 15.73
CA GLY A 373 -20.63 4.52 14.55
C GLY A 373 -21.31 4.84 13.22
N GLU A 374 -22.39 5.61 13.23
CA GLU A 374 -23.00 6.11 12.00
C GLU A 374 -22.07 7.09 11.27
N VAL A 375 -21.84 6.83 9.98
CA VAL A 375 -21.13 7.72 9.07
C VAL A 375 -22.11 8.70 8.48
N ARG A 376 -21.89 9.98 8.73
CA ARG A 376 -22.82 11.04 8.36
C ARG A 376 -23.06 11.12 6.86
N GLU A 377 -22.03 11.04 6.05
CA GLU A 377 -22.15 11.16 4.60
C GLU A 377 -22.86 9.94 3.97
N LEU A 378 -22.83 8.78 4.64
CA LEU A 378 -23.37 7.52 4.12
C LEU A 378 -24.71 7.12 4.75
N ALA A 379 -25.05 7.64 5.94
CA ALA A 379 -26.12 7.16 6.80
C ALA A 379 -26.03 5.62 7.04
N MET A 380 -24.81 5.14 7.29
CA MET A 380 -24.52 3.72 7.53
C MET A 380 -23.57 3.55 8.71
N ILE A 381 -23.69 2.43 9.42
CA ILE A 381 -22.81 2.10 10.55
C ILE A 381 -21.54 1.40 10.03
N VAL A 382 -20.37 1.94 10.38
CA VAL A 382 -19.08 1.28 10.09
C VAL A 382 -18.96 -0.09 10.75
N GLY A 383 -18.09 -0.95 10.25
CA GLY A 383 -17.94 -2.32 10.77
C GLY A 383 -18.96 -3.30 10.20
N THR A 384 -19.84 -2.83 9.31
CA THR A 384 -20.86 -3.66 8.67
C THR A 384 -20.45 -3.98 7.22
N LYS A 385 -20.84 -5.16 6.74
CA LYS A 385 -20.62 -5.55 5.34
C LYS A 385 -21.30 -4.59 4.36
N GLN A 386 -22.43 -4.02 4.74
CA GLN A 386 -23.17 -3.06 3.91
C GLN A 386 -22.40 -1.75 3.75
N ALA A 387 -21.89 -1.17 4.85
CA ALA A 387 -21.07 0.04 4.79
C ALA A 387 -19.79 -0.19 3.98
N GLU A 388 -19.14 -1.35 4.16
CA GLU A 388 -17.96 -1.72 3.40
C GLU A 388 -18.24 -1.81 1.89
N PHE A 389 -19.31 -2.53 1.51
CA PHE A 389 -19.71 -2.73 0.12
C PHE A 389 -20.09 -1.41 -0.58
N GLU A 390 -20.90 -0.56 0.06
CA GLU A 390 -21.28 0.72 -0.55
C GLU A 390 -20.11 1.71 -0.63
N TYR A 391 -19.21 1.72 0.36
CA TYR A 391 -17.98 2.50 0.27
C TYR A 391 -17.06 2.01 -0.86
N ALA A 392 -16.94 0.69 -1.04
CA ALA A 392 -16.19 0.09 -2.14
C ALA A 392 -16.75 0.51 -3.52
N LYS A 393 -18.08 0.60 -3.68
CA LYS A 393 -18.72 1.11 -4.91
C LYS A 393 -18.37 2.56 -5.18
N GLN A 394 -18.28 3.39 -4.14
CA GLN A 394 -17.91 4.80 -4.30
C GLN A 394 -16.42 4.94 -4.65
N LEU A 395 -15.55 4.15 -4.00
CA LEU A 395 -14.15 4.06 -4.38
C LEU A 395 -14.00 3.65 -5.86
N ALA A 396 -14.77 2.68 -6.34
CA ALA A 396 -14.74 2.27 -7.74
C ALA A 396 -15.08 3.43 -8.70
N ARG A 397 -16.10 4.24 -8.36
CA ARG A 397 -16.46 5.44 -9.14
C ARG A 397 -15.35 6.48 -9.14
N PHE A 398 -14.72 6.72 -7.98
CA PHE A 398 -13.58 7.62 -7.87
C PHE A 398 -12.39 7.13 -8.72
N LEU A 399 -12.04 5.85 -8.63
CA LEU A 399 -10.97 5.27 -9.44
C LEU A 399 -11.27 5.36 -10.95
N LYS A 400 -12.53 5.21 -11.35
CA LYS A 400 -12.95 5.42 -12.74
C LYS A 400 -12.75 6.87 -13.18
N GLN A 401 -12.99 7.84 -12.29
CA GLN A 401 -12.71 9.25 -12.53
C GLN A 401 -11.20 9.49 -12.67
N VAL A 402 -10.36 8.87 -11.83
CA VAL A 402 -8.89 8.90 -11.96
C VAL A 402 -8.46 8.36 -13.32
N LYS A 403 -8.96 7.19 -13.74
CA LYS A 403 -8.65 6.61 -15.06
C LYS A 403 -9.06 7.52 -16.21
N THR A 404 -10.26 8.08 -16.14
CA THR A 404 -10.76 9.00 -17.17
C THR A 404 -9.87 10.24 -17.30
N LEU A 405 -9.40 10.80 -16.19
CA LEU A 405 -8.58 12.01 -16.18
C LEU A 405 -7.13 11.75 -16.60
N THR A 406 -6.57 10.62 -16.19
CA THR A 406 -5.16 10.27 -16.44
C THR A 406 -4.95 9.53 -17.75
N GLY A 407 -5.99 8.88 -18.29
CA GLY A 407 -5.89 7.99 -19.44
C GLY A 407 -5.15 6.67 -19.14
N THR A 408 -4.89 6.35 -17.86
CA THR A 408 -4.14 5.15 -17.50
C THR A 408 -4.88 3.86 -17.87
N GLN A 409 -4.09 2.85 -18.27
CA GLN A 409 -4.48 1.45 -18.40
C GLN A 409 -3.68 0.55 -17.44
N TRP A 410 -3.07 1.17 -16.43
CA TRP A 410 -2.16 0.58 -15.45
C TRP A 410 -2.56 1.01 -14.04
N LEU A 411 -3.88 1.03 -13.77
CA LEU A 411 -4.36 1.16 -12.40
C LEU A 411 -4.29 -0.21 -11.72
N ALA A 412 -3.45 -0.33 -10.71
CA ALA A 412 -3.18 -1.59 -10.04
C ALA A 412 -3.74 -1.64 -8.62
N ALA A 413 -4.01 -2.84 -8.11
CA ALA A 413 -4.39 -3.08 -6.72
C ALA A 413 -3.62 -4.24 -6.09
N ASN A 414 -3.25 -4.10 -4.82
CA ASN A 414 -2.76 -5.22 -4.02
C ASN A 414 -3.93 -6.07 -3.52
N ILE A 415 -3.93 -7.35 -3.90
CA ILE A 415 -4.92 -8.30 -3.41
C ILE A 415 -4.28 -9.51 -2.74
N SER A 416 -2.95 -9.54 -2.62
CA SER A 416 -2.20 -10.69 -2.10
C SER A 416 -2.72 -12.00 -2.71
N GLU A 417 -3.30 -12.89 -1.90
CA GLU A 417 -3.85 -14.18 -2.31
C GLU A 417 -5.40 -14.23 -2.33
N LEU A 418 -6.07 -13.08 -2.26
CA LEU A 418 -7.54 -13.01 -2.25
C LEU A 418 -8.14 -13.49 -3.57
N ASN A 419 -9.09 -14.41 -3.50
CA ASN A 419 -9.98 -14.73 -4.60
C ASN A 419 -11.12 -13.70 -4.64
N LEU A 420 -11.14 -12.85 -5.67
CA LEU A 420 -12.07 -11.73 -5.79
C LEU A 420 -13.54 -12.14 -5.93
N TRP A 421 -13.81 -13.37 -6.37
CA TRP A 421 -15.16 -13.91 -6.46
C TRP A 421 -15.67 -14.46 -5.14
N HIS A 422 -14.79 -14.69 -4.17
CA HIS A 422 -15.14 -15.13 -2.81
C HIS A 422 -15.11 -13.98 -1.80
N TYR A 423 -14.59 -12.82 -2.19
CA TYR A 423 -14.48 -11.65 -1.32
C TYR A 423 -15.69 -10.73 -1.45
N ALA A 424 -16.78 -11.09 -0.77
CA ALA A 424 -18.07 -10.40 -0.84
C ALA A 424 -18.05 -8.87 -0.64
N PRO A 425 -17.17 -8.27 0.19
CA PRO A 425 -17.13 -6.82 0.33
C PRO A 425 -16.67 -6.07 -0.92
N TRP A 426 -16.07 -6.74 -1.91
CA TRP A 426 -15.67 -6.11 -3.16
C TRP A 426 -16.76 -6.27 -4.22
N PRO A 427 -17.40 -5.17 -4.63
CA PRO A 427 -18.42 -5.20 -5.67
C PRO A 427 -17.77 -5.45 -7.05
N PRO A 428 -18.52 -6.00 -8.03
CA PRO A 428 -18.05 -6.14 -9.41
C PRO A 428 -17.47 -4.83 -9.98
N GLU A 429 -18.08 -3.68 -9.68
CA GLU A 429 -17.61 -2.37 -10.16
C GLU A 429 -16.19 -2.04 -9.70
N LEU A 430 -15.78 -2.48 -8.51
CA LEU A 430 -14.43 -2.28 -8.01
C LEU A 430 -13.43 -3.21 -8.70
N ARG A 431 -13.86 -4.43 -9.06
CA ARG A 431 -13.03 -5.34 -9.84
C ARG A 431 -12.83 -4.81 -11.26
N GLU A 432 -13.91 -4.38 -11.92
CA GLU A 432 -13.91 -3.91 -13.32
C GLU A 432 -13.12 -2.61 -13.57
N VAL A 433 -12.85 -1.81 -12.53
CA VAL A 433 -12.08 -0.57 -12.70
C VAL A 433 -10.57 -0.80 -12.66
N ILE A 434 -10.09 -1.90 -12.07
CA ILE A 434 -8.66 -2.21 -11.92
C ILE A 434 -8.15 -2.91 -13.18
N ASP A 435 -6.93 -2.58 -13.62
CA ASP A 435 -6.29 -3.17 -14.80
C ASP A 435 -5.25 -4.24 -14.44
N VAL A 436 -4.68 -4.15 -13.24
CA VAL A 436 -3.51 -4.95 -12.83
C VAL A 436 -3.62 -5.40 -11.37
N TRP A 437 -3.36 -6.68 -11.11
CA TRP A 437 -3.47 -7.29 -9.79
C TRP A 437 -2.10 -7.70 -9.26
N LEU A 438 -1.66 -7.11 -8.15
CA LEU A 438 -0.48 -7.60 -7.45
C LEU A 438 -0.88 -8.76 -6.54
N ARG A 439 -0.29 -9.93 -6.80
CA ARG A 439 -0.54 -11.17 -6.07
C ARG A 439 0.64 -11.49 -5.15
N GLU A 440 0.68 -10.77 -4.02
CA GLU A 440 1.74 -10.87 -3.02
C GLU A 440 1.80 -12.27 -2.37
N HIS A 441 3.00 -12.87 -2.37
CA HIS A 441 3.25 -14.24 -1.85
C HIS A 441 2.30 -15.31 -2.40
N TYR A 442 1.83 -15.13 -3.64
CA TYR A 442 0.87 -16.04 -4.25
C TYR A 442 1.40 -17.45 -4.35
N LEU A 443 2.65 -17.61 -4.81
CA LEU A 443 3.28 -18.91 -4.98
C LEU A 443 4.36 -19.16 -3.94
N THR A 444 4.43 -20.39 -3.47
CA THR A 444 5.41 -20.88 -2.48
C THR A 444 5.82 -22.30 -2.84
N PRO A 445 7.09 -22.71 -2.65
CA PRO A 445 7.55 -24.05 -3.02
C PRO A 445 6.66 -25.17 -2.46
N ALA A 446 6.23 -25.05 -1.21
CA ALA A 446 5.34 -25.99 -0.55
C ALA A 446 3.85 -25.58 -0.55
N ILE A 447 3.37 -24.94 -1.63
CA ILE A 447 1.98 -24.45 -1.75
C ILE A 447 0.91 -25.54 -1.57
N GLY A 448 1.23 -26.79 -1.93
CA GLY A 448 0.29 -27.92 -1.89
C GLY A 448 -0.71 -27.93 -3.06
N LEU A 449 -1.12 -29.12 -3.48
CA LEU A 449 -2.02 -29.31 -4.62
C LEU A 449 -3.43 -28.79 -4.33
N ASP A 450 -3.91 -28.96 -3.09
CA ASP A 450 -5.24 -28.52 -2.67
C ASP A 450 -5.43 -27.01 -2.84
N ARG A 451 -4.41 -26.24 -2.47
CA ARG A 451 -4.40 -24.79 -2.63
C ARG A 451 -4.23 -24.39 -4.10
N LEU A 452 -3.26 -24.99 -4.78
CA LEU A 452 -2.92 -24.66 -6.16
C LEU A 452 -4.10 -24.93 -7.14
N GLN A 453 -4.92 -25.93 -6.86
CA GLN A 453 -6.16 -26.23 -7.61
C GLN A 453 -7.34 -25.28 -7.30
N ARG A 454 -7.23 -24.41 -6.28
CA ARG A 454 -8.22 -23.37 -5.95
C ARG A 454 -7.84 -21.98 -6.46
N TYR A 455 -6.68 -21.86 -7.09
CA TYR A 455 -6.11 -20.62 -7.63
C TYR A 455 -6.51 -20.37 -9.09
N TRP A 456 -7.70 -20.87 -9.47
CA TRP A 456 -8.26 -20.69 -10.81
C TRP A 456 -8.57 -19.23 -11.14
N ASP A 457 -8.68 -18.36 -10.13
CA ASP A 457 -9.06 -16.98 -10.26
C ASP A 457 -8.05 -16.14 -11.06
N ASN A 458 -6.77 -16.53 -11.10
CA ASN A 458 -5.80 -15.93 -12.03
C ASN A 458 -6.22 -16.11 -13.51
N PHE A 459 -6.78 -17.26 -13.87
CA PHE A 459 -7.27 -17.51 -15.23
C PHE A 459 -8.60 -16.82 -15.51
N ALA A 460 -9.40 -16.56 -14.47
CA ALA A 460 -10.60 -15.73 -14.57
C ALA A 460 -10.24 -14.25 -14.83
N LEU A 461 -9.24 -13.73 -14.12
CA LEU A 461 -8.68 -12.38 -14.36
C LEU A 461 -8.13 -12.26 -15.79
N ALA A 462 -7.34 -13.22 -16.24
CA ALA A 462 -6.80 -13.23 -17.60
C ALA A 462 -7.90 -13.27 -18.68
N SER A 463 -9.00 -13.98 -18.44
CA SER A 463 -10.16 -13.99 -19.36
C SER A 463 -10.80 -12.61 -19.54
N GLN A 464 -10.64 -11.72 -18.55
CA GLN A 464 -11.11 -10.33 -18.56
C GLN A 464 -10.08 -9.36 -19.16
N GLN A 465 -8.93 -9.87 -19.64
CA GLN A 465 -7.78 -9.09 -20.10
C GLN A 465 -7.08 -8.28 -19.00
N ASP A 466 -7.35 -8.63 -17.74
CA ASP A 466 -6.64 -8.07 -16.60
C ASP A 466 -5.23 -8.65 -16.52
N LYS A 467 -4.30 -7.83 -16.02
CA LYS A 467 -2.92 -8.23 -15.80
C LYS A 467 -2.72 -8.69 -14.37
N SER A 468 -1.77 -9.60 -14.14
CA SER A 468 -1.40 -10.06 -12.80
C SER A 468 0.11 -10.08 -12.63
N LEU A 469 0.61 -9.40 -11.61
CA LEU A 469 1.93 -9.69 -11.07
C LEU A 469 1.82 -10.88 -10.13
N ILE A 470 2.45 -11.98 -10.48
CA ILE A 470 2.49 -13.17 -9.64
C ILE A 470 3.81 -13.23 -8.91
N MET A 471 3.75 -13.07 -7.58
CA MET A 471 4.93 -13.20 -6.74
C MET A 471 5.11 -14.66 -6.31
N ALA A 472 6.23 -15.26 -6.73
CA ALA A 472 6.74 -16.48 -6.12
C ALA A 472 7.68 -16.11 -4.98
N SER A 473 7.55 -16.78 -3.85
CA SER A 473 8.40 -16.52 -2.69
C SER A 473 8.98 -17.79 -2.11
N THR A 474 10.16 -17.69 -1.49
CA THR A 474 10.81 -18.84 -0.83
C THR A 474 10.18 -19.23 0.52
N LYS A 475 9.04 -18.63 0.87
CA LYS A 475 8.30 -18.89 2.12
C LYS A 475 7.81 -20.33 2.13
N GLY A 476 8.00 -21.04 3.25
CA GLY A 476 7.65 -22.45 3.39
C GLY A 476 8.54 -23.42 2.60
N GLY A 477 9.55 -22.91 1.89
CA GLY A 477 10.48 -23.70 1.08
C GLY A 477 11.66 -24.28 1.85
N ARG A 478 12.56 -24.96 1.14
CA ARG A 478 13.77 -25.60 1.67
C ARG A 478 14.69 -24.59 2.35
N SER A 479 14.80 -23.39 1.80
CA SER A 479 15.59 -22.28 2.34
C SER A 479 15.14 -21.84 3.74
N GLN A 480 13.88 -22.08 4.12
CA GLN A 480 13.42 -21.80 5.48
C GLN A 480 13.98 -22.80 6.51
N TYR A 481 14.19 -24.06 6.10
CA TYR A 481 14.70 -25.13 6.96
C TYR A 481 16.23 -25.20 6.93
N SER A 482 16.85 -24.81 5.80
CA SER A 482 18.29 -24.81 5.59
C SER A 482 18.78 -23.44 5.08
N PRO A 483 18.67 -22.36 5.87
CA PRO A 483 18.92 -20.99 5.41
C PRO A 483 20.38 -20.69 5.02
N SER A 484 21.33 -21.51 5.48
CA SER A 484 22.75 -21.40 5.11
C SER A 484 23.12 -22.20 3.86
N ASP A 485 22.21 -23.03 3.33
CA ASP A 485 22.49 -23.89 2.18
C ASP A 485 22.13 -23.17 0.87
N PRO A 486 23.10 -22.79 0.03
CA PRO A 486 22.81 -22.11 -1.24
C PRO A 486 21.93 -22.95 -2.18
N ALA A 487 22.05 -24.27 -2.15
CA ALA A 487 21.25 -25.15 -3.00
C ALA A 487 19.76 -25.10 -2.62
N ALA A 488 19.46 -24.97 -1.32
CA ALA A 488 18.09 -24.84 -0.84
C ALA A 488 17.39 -23.58 -1.37
N TRP A 489 18.13 -22.45 -1.45
CA TRP A 489 17.61 -21.21 -2.03
C TRP A 489 17.42 -21.30 -3.53
N GLN A 490 18.40 -21.85 -4.25
CA GLN A 490 18.32 -22.05 -5.70
C GLN A 490 17.12 -22.92 -6.07
N GLN A 491 16.93 -24.05 -5.38
CA GLN A 491 15.85 -24.98 -5.64
C GLN A 491 14.46 -24.39 -5.35
N ASP A 492 14.34 -23.54 -4.33
CA ASP A 492 13.11 -22.79 -4.05
C ASP A 492 12.80 -21.77 -5.16
N ILE A 493 13.81 -21.08 -5.69
CA ILE A 493 13.66 -20.11 -6.80
C ILE A 493 13.28 -20.83 -8.10
N GLU A 494 13.96 -21.93 -8.44
CA GLU A 494 13.62 -22.78 -9.60
C GLU A 494 12.17 -23.29 -9.51
N THR A 495 11.79 -23.77 -8.32
CA THR A 495 10.42 -24.24 -8.07
C THR A 495 9.42 -23.10 -8.21
N GLY A 496 9.74 -21.91 -7.69
CA GLY A 496 8.92 -20.71 -7.83
C GLY A 496 8.69 -20.33 -9.30
N LEU A 497 9.73 -20.38 -10.14
CA LEU A 497 9.64 -20.13 -11.58
C LEU A 497 8.80 -21.19 -12.29
N ALA A 498 8.99 -22.47 -11.98
CA ALA A 498 8.20 -23.56 -12.56
C ALA A 498 6.71 -23.44 -12.20
N GLN A 499 6.40 -23.14 -10.93
CA GLN A 499 5.03 -22.87 -10.48
C GLN A 499 4.45 -21.64 -11.19
N TYR A 500 5.22 -20.56 -11.34
CA TYR A 500 4.79 -19.39 -12.09
C TYR A 500 4.42 -19.75 -13.54
N TYR A 501 5.23 -20.56 -14.22
CA TYR A 501 4.92 -21.01 -15.57
C TYR A 501 3.67 -21.89 -15.65
N LEU A 502 3.24 -22.53 -14.57
CA LEU A 502 1.90 -23.12 -14.54
C LEU A 502 0.82 -22.03 -14.70
N PHE A 503 0.97 -20.87 -14.07
CA PHE A 503 -0.03 -19.78 -14.14
C PHE A 503 0.17 -18.78 -15.29
N ASN A 504 1.31 -18.81 -15.97
CA ASN A 504 1.69 -17.81 -16.97
C ASN A 504 0.66 -17.68 -18.12
N VAL A 505 0.19 -16.47 -18.36
CA VAL A 505 -0.55 -16.09 -19.55
C VAL A 505 0.25 -14.97 -20.22
N PRO A 506 1.01 -15.27 -21.28
CA PRO A 506 1.89 -14.28 -21.93
C PRO A 506 1.16 -12.97 -22.26
N GLY A 507 1.78 -11.84 -21.91
CA GLY A 507 1.20 -10.50 -22.05
C GLY A 507 0.22 -10.07 -20.95
N LEU A 508 -0.24 -11.00 -20.10
CA LEU A 508 -1.15 -10.73 -18.99
C LEU A 508 -0.56 -11.08 -17.63
N THR A 509 0.44 -11.95 -17.54
CA THR A 509 1.12 -12.25 -16.27
C THR A 509 2.57 -11.78 -16.28
N TYR A 510 3.01 -11.30 -15.11
CA TYR A 510 4.39 -10.90 -14.86
C TYR A 510 4.95 -11.67 -13.67
N TYR A 511 6.21 -12.11 -13.77
CA TYR A 511 6.90 -12.83 -12.71
C TYR A 511 7.68 -11.89 -11.80
N HIS A 512 7.59 -12.14 -10.49
CA HIS A 512 8.50 -11.58 -9.51
C HIS A 512 8.88 -12.64 -8.49
N SER A 513 10.18 -12.79 -8.23
CA SER A 513 10.71 -13.72 -7.23
C SER A 513 11.12 -12.93 -5.98
N TRP A 514 10.75 -13.42 -4.81
CA TRP A 514 11.04 -12.75 -3.55
C TRP A 514 11.39 -13.69 -2.41
N ASN A 515 11.94 -13.15 -1.32
CA ASN A 515 12.13 -13.91 -0.09
C ASN A 515 10.84 -13.99 0.74
N GLN A 516 10.99 -14.35 2.01
CA GLN A 516 9.91 -14.60 2.96
C GLN A 516 9.39 -13.34 3.67
N SER A 517 9.90 -12.14 3.33
CA SER A 517 9.63 -10.89 4.05
C SER A 517 8.75 -9.92 3.28
N TYR A 518 7.99 -9.11 4.02
CA TYR A 518 7.18 -8.00 3.51
C TYR A 518 7.97 -6.69 3.35
N ARG A 519 9.30 -6.76 3.12
CA ARG A 519 10.19 -5.59 3.02
C ARG A 519 10.94 -5.55 1.70
N TYR A 520 10.22 -5.05 0.69
CA TYR A 520 10.66 -4.89 -0.70
C TYR A 520 11.81 -3.89 -0.89
N GLY A 521 12.40 -3.90 -2.09
CA GLY A 521 13.45 -2.97 -2.50
C GLY A 521 14.75 -3.64 -2.97
N SER A 522 15.60 -2.82 -3.58
CA SER A 522 16.81 -3.23 -4.30
C SER A 522 18.06 -3.32 -3.43
N GLY A 523 17.99 -2.82 -2.18
CA GLY A 523 19.12 -2.83 -1.26
C GLY A 523 19.66 -4.23 -0.95
N ASN A 524 20.87 -4.31 -0.41
CA ASN A 524 21.60 -5.57 -0.29
C ASN A 524 20.94 -6.58 0.67
N THR A 525 21.11 -7.85 0.34
CA THR A 525 20.76 -9.02 1.15
C THR A 525 21.52 -9.02 2.47
N LYS A 526 20.91 -9.69 3.46
CA LYS A 526 21.46 -9.95 4.79
C LYS A 526 21.36 -11.44 5.06
N LEU A 527 22.15 -11.97 5.99
CA LEU A 527 22.06 -13.38 6.41
C LEU A 527 20.68 -13.79 6.95
N SER A 528 19.86 -12.81 7.36
CA SER A 528 18.48 -13.06 7.80
C SER A 528 17.50 -13.28 6.65
N ASN A 529 17.89 -13.00 5.40
CA ASN A 529 17.01 -13.14 4.24
C ASN A 529 17.64 -13.86 3.04
N TRP A 530 18.95 -14.13 3.05
CA TRP A 530 19.67 -14.85 2.01
C TRP A 530 20.85 -15.61 2.61
N TYR A 531 21.37 -16.64 1.93
CA TYR A 531 22.53 -17.41 2.43
C TYR A 531 23.83 -16.59 2.49
N GLN A 532 23.91 -15.50 1.72
CA GLN A 532 25.05 -14.58 1.67
C GLN A 532 24.57 -13.13 1.84
N ALA A 533 25.36 -12.27 2.46
CA ALA A 533 25.06 -10.84 2.52
C ALA A 533 25.77 -10.06 1.40
N GLY A 534 25.24 -8.90 1.04
CA GLY A 534 25.92 -7.96 0.14
C GLY A 534 25.57 -8.07 -1.35
N ILE A 535 24.65 -8.96 -1.72
CA ILE A 535 24.08 -9.02 -3.09
C ILE A 535 22.76 -8.26 -3.10
N ALA A 536 22.51 -7.40 -4.09
CA ALA A 536 21.21 -6.76 -4.28
C ALA A 536 20.09 -7.80 -4.35
N LYS A 537 18.99 -7.57 -3.63
CA LYS A 537 17.91 -8.58 -3.51
C LYS A 537 17.33 -8.97 -4.87
N ASN A 538 17.05 -8.01 -5.74
CA ASN A 538 16.46 -8.29 -7.06
C ASN A 538 17.39 -9.15 -7.93
N VAL A 539 18.71 -8.99 -7.79
CA VAL A 539 19.72 -9.84 -8.43
C VAL A 539 19.77 -11.24 -7.79
N ALA A 540 19.67 -11.31 -6.46
CA ALA A 540 19.74 -12.59 -5.73
C ALA A 540 18.54 -13.52 -6.00
N TYR A 541 17.32 -12.97 -6.15
CA TYR A 541 16.11 -13.79 -6.28
C TYR A 541 15.63 -13.98 -7.71
N GLN A 542 15.95 -13.10 -8.66
CA GLN A 542 15.53 -13.25 -10.04
C GLN A 542 16.42 -14.30 -10.75
N PRO A 543 15.86 -15.41 -11.27
CA PRO A 543 16.61 -16.40 -12.01
C PRO A 543 16.82 -15.96 -13.47
N THR A 544 17.58 -14.87 -13.67
CA THR A 544 17.76 -14.20 -14.98
C THR A 544 18.18 -15.18 -16.08
N ALA A 545 19.19 -16.00 -15.84
CA ALA A 545 19.69 -16.93 -16.85
C ALA A 545 18.66 -18.02 -17.24
N MET A 546 17.79 -18.45 -16.32
CA MET A 546 16.67 -19.35 -16.66
C MET A 546 15.59 -18.64 -17.48
N LEU A 547 15.29 -17.38 -17.14
CA LEU A 547 14.29 -16.56 -17.84
C LEU A 547 14.71 -16.27 -19.29
N GLU A 548 16.01 -16.18 -19.57
CA GLU A 548 16.56 -16.03 -20.92
C GLU A 548 16.34 -17.25 -21.82
N VAL A 549 16.10 -18.44 -21.25
CA VAL A 549 15.81 -19.65 -22.03
C VAL A 549 14.37 -19.61 -22.54
N ASP A 550 14.24 -19.42 -23.85
CA ASP A 550 12.94 -19.44 -24.54
C ASP A 550 12.29 -20.84 -24.50
N ILE A 551 11.28 -21.05 -23.65
CA ILE A 551 10.44 -22.26 -23.64
C ILE A 551 9.19 -22.13 -24.52
N GLY A 552 8.98 -20.99 -25.19
CA GLY A 552 7.85 -20.75 -26.10
C GLY A 552 6.59 -20.23 -25.40
N LEU A 553 5.43 -20.53 -25.98
CA LEU A 553 4.11 -20.13 -25.48
C LEU A 553 3.37 -21.34 -24.90
N PRO A 554 2.50 -21.17 -23.87
CA PRO A 554 1.69 -22.26 -23.34
C PRO A 554 0.81 -22.91 -24.41
N GLU A 555 0.66 -24.23 -24.33
CA GLU A 555 -0.17 -25.03 -25.22
C GLU A 555 -1.28 -25.75 -24.47
N SER A 556 -2.25 -26.30 -25.22
CA SER A 556 -3.24 -27.21 -24.66
C SER A 556 -2.58 -28.49 -24.15
N ALA A 557 -3.20 -29.11 -23.14
CA ALA A 557 -2.79 -30.42 -22.64
C ALA A 557 -2.76 -31.47 -23.78
N PRO A 558 -1.78 -32.39 -23.80
CA PRO A 558 -1.72 -33.45 -24.80
C PRO A 558 -2.97 -34.33 -24.80
N VAL A 559 -3.33 -34.85 -25.99
CA VAL A 559 -4.46 -35.77 -26.13
C VAL A 559 -4.22 -37.04 -25.28
N GLY A 560 -5.26 -37.48 -24.57
CA GLY A 560 -5.19 -38.70 -23.74
C GLY A 560 -4.65 -38.49 -22.33
N THR A 561 -4.22 -37.27 -21.97
CA THR A 561 -3.80 -36.95 -20.60
C THR A 561 -4.99 -36.59 -19.70
N GLU A 562 -4.86 -36.89 -18.41
CA GLU A 562 -5.86 -36.48 -17.43
C GLU A 562 -5.68 -35.01 -17.06
N ARG A 563 -6.75 -34.22 -17.21
CA ARG A 563 -6.75 -32.79 -16.90
C ARG A 563 -6.83 -32.54 -15.40
N VAL A 564 -6.14 -31.49 -14.93
CA VAL A 564 -6.29 -31.02 -13.54
C VAL A 564 -7.69 -30.43 -13.34
N ILE A 565 -8.30 -30.69 -12.18
CA ILE A 565 -9.60 -30.13 -11.79
C ILE A 565 -9.37 -28.91 -10.90
N PHE A 566 -10.05 -27.82 -11.20
CA PHE A 566 -10.19 -26.65 -10.35
C PHE A 566 -11.47 -26.73 -9.51
N ASP A 567 -11.44 -26.18 -8.29
CA ASP A 567 -12.57 -26.15 -7.36
C ASP A 567 -12.95 -24.72 -6.97
N ASN A 568 -14.22 -24.39 -7.20
CA ASN A 568 -14.90 -23.17 -6.79
C ASN A 568 -15.97 -23.51 -5.76
N GLN A 569 -15.57 -23.75 -4.51
CA GLN A 569 -16.48 -24.03 -3.39
C GLN A 569 -17.51 -25.13 -3.72
N GLY A 570 -17.08 -26.20 -4.39
CA GLY A 570 -17.93 -27.33 -4.78
C GLY A 570 -18.29 -27.37 -6.28
N GLU A 571 -18.22 -26.24 -6.99
CA GLU A 571 -18.32 -26.24 -8.44
C GLU A 571 -16.95 -26.56 -9.05
N GLN A 572 -16.90 -27.55 -9.93
CA GLN A 572 -15.64 -28.05 -10.49
C GLN A 572 -15.56 -27.83 -11.99
N ALA A 573 -14.38 -27.45 -12.45
CA ALA A 573 -14.08 -27.33 -13.87
C ALA A 573 -12.69 -27.90 -14.15
N ASN A 574 -12.51 -28.62 -15.26
CA ASN A 574 -11.17 -29.06 -15.66
C ASN A 574 -10.37 -27.92 -16.28
N SER A 575 -9.05 -28.10 -16.36
CA SER A 575 -8.07 -27.11 -16.85
C SER A 575 -8.26 -26.63 -18.30
N ALA A 576 -9.14 -27.24 -19.08
CA ALA A 576 -9.49 -26.78 -20.43
C ALA A 576 -10.85 -26.08 -20.50
N ALA A 577 -11.57 -25.99 -19.38
CA ALA A 577 -12.83 -25.30 -19.30
C ALA A 577 -12.63 -23.79 -19.56
N THR A 578 -13.64 -23.20 -20.19
CA THR A 578 -13.72 -21.76 -20.43
C THR A 578 -14.60 -21.05 -19.41
N GLU A 579 -15.12 -21.78 -18.41
CA GLU A 579 -15.92 -21.24 -17.31
C GLU A 579 -15.89 -22.16 -16.08
N ILE A 580 -16.15 -21.59 -14.90
CA ILE A 580 -16.44 -22.29 -13.65
C ILE A 580 -17.51 -21.51 -12.89
N GLY A 581 -18.65 -22.12 -12.57
CA GLY A 581 -19.70 -21.38 -11.84
C GLY A 581 -20.28 -20.17 -12.55
N GLY A 582 -20.28 -20.17 -13.89
CA GLY A 582 -20.66 -19.00 -14.70
C GLY A 582 -19.61 -17.89 -14.74
N ILE A 583 -18.42 -18.10 -14.17
CA ILE A 583 -17.29 -17.18 -14.26
C ILE A 583 -16.41 -17.59 -15.45
N PRO A 584 -16.20 -16.73 -16.46
CA PRO A 584 -15.33 -17.03 -17.59
C PRO A 584 -13.89 -17.34 -17.15
N LEU A 585 -13.26 -18.29 -17.82
CA LEU A 585 -11.88 -18.72 -17.59
C LEU A 585 -11.09 -18.74 -18.89
N GLN A 586 -9.81 -18.38 -18.80
CA GLN A 586 -8.84 -18.77 -19.81
C GLN A 586 -8.37 -20.21 -19.56
N PRO A 587 -8.44 -21.13 -20.54
CA PRO A 587 -7.92 -22.49 -20.38
C PRO A 587 -6.45 -22.50 -19.94
N SER A 588 -6.14 -23.20 -18.85
CA SER A 588 -4.78 -23.27 -18.30
C SER A 588 -3.92 -24.31 -19.01
N GLY A 589 -4.53 -25.37 -19.56
CA GLY A 589 -3.81 -26.46 -20.23
C GLY A 589 -3.06 -27.39 -19.26
N TRP A 590 -3.39 -27.37 -17.97
CA TRP A 590 -2.74 -28.24 -16.98
C TRP A 590 -3.20 -29.69 -17.07
N TYR A 591 -2.28 -30.61 -16.87
CA TYR A 591 -2.60 -32.03 -16.84
C TYR A 591 -1.72 -32.76 -15.82
N TRP A 592 -2.16 -33.95 -15.44
CA TRP A 592 -1.41 -34.87 -14.61
C TRP A 592 -0.49 -35.70 -15.48
N LEU A 593 0.82 -35.67 -15.21
CA LEU A 593 1.73 -36.71 -15.69
C LEU A 593 1.63 -37.95 -14.82
N GLN A 594 1.50 -37.74 -13.51
CA GLN A 594 1.34 -38.80 -12.53
C GLN A 594 0.58 -38.27 -11.31
N ARG A 595 -0.29 -39.09 -10.70
CA ARG A 595 -0.95 -38.75 -9.44
C ARG A 595 -1.32 -40.00 -8.65
N SER A 596 -1.50 -39.84 -7.34
CA SER A 596 -2.04 -40.90 -6.49
C SER A 596 -3.58 -40.91 -6.49
N GLY A 597 -4.15 -42.10 -6.35
CA GLY A 597 -5.60 -42.31 -6.31
C GLY A 597 -6.27 -42.28 -7.68
N TRP A 598 -7.25 -43.16 -7.90
CA TRP A 598 -8.08 -43.18 -9.11
C TRP A 598 -9.32 -42.28 -8.97
N PHE A 599 -9.85 -42.15 -7.75
CA PHE A 599 -11.10 -41.45 -7.45
C PHE A 599 -10.83 -40.09 -6.79
N GLY A 600 -11.41 -39.03 -7.36
CA GLY A 600 -11.34 -37.66 -6.84
C GLY A 600 -10.34 -36.77 -7.58
N GLY A 601 -10.68 -35.49 -7.74
CA GLY A 601 -9.84 -34.49 -8.42
C GLY A 601 -8.65 -33.98 -7.60
N PHE A 602 -8.53 -34.38 -6.32
CA PHE A 602 -7.54 -33.87 -5.36
C PHE A 602 -6.68 -35.01 -4.79
N PRO A 603 -5.58 -35.36 -5.46
CA PRO A 603 -4.75 -36.51 -5.09
C PRO A 603 -3.91 -36.24 -3.83
N ALA A 604 -3.47 -37.30 -3.14
CA ALA A 604 -2.59 -37.16 -1.97
C ALA A 604 -1.20 -36.63 -2.34
N GLN A 605 -0.72 -36.97 -3.53
CA GLN A 605 0.45 -36.37 -4.19
C GLN A 605 0.32 -36.51 -5.71
N GLY A 606 1.04 -35.70 -6.47
CA GLY A 606 1.06 -35.77 -7.92
C GLY A 606 2.05 -34.82 -8.56
N VAL A 607 2.23 -35.00 -9.87
CA VAL A 607 3.07 -34.20 -10.75
C VAL A 607 2.17 -33.53 -11.78
N ILE A 608 1.98 -32.23 -11.60
CA ILE A 608 1.27 -31.38 -12.56
C ILE A 608 2.27 -30.97 -13.64
N ALA A 609 1.80 -30.97 -14.88
CA ALA A 609 2.54 -30.50 -16.03
C ALA A 609 1.74 -29.46 -16.81
N ARG A 610 2.48 -28.58 -17.50
CA ARG A 610 1.95 -27.69 -18.52
C ARG A 610 2.90 -27.63 -19.70
N ARG A 611 2.37 -27.88 -20.90
CA ARG A 611 3.16 -27.90 -22.13
C ARG A 611 3.35 -26.50 -22.68
N TYR A 612 4.51 -26.25 -23.26
CA TYR A 612 4.81 -25.07 -24.03
C TYR A 612 5.32 -25.47 -25.42
N SER A 613 5.21 -24.56 -26.39
CA SER A 613 5.61 -24.82 -27.78
C SER A 613 7.08 -25.20 -27.94
N LYS A 614 7.95 -24.78 -27.01
CA LYS A 614 9.36 -25.16 -26.99
C LYS A 614 9.81 -25.73 -25.65
N GLY A 615 8.90 -26.19 -24.80
CA GLY A 615 9.25 -26.65 -23.45
C GLY A 615 8.13 -27.38 -22.71
N LEU A 616 8.43 -27.74 -21.47
CA LEU A 616 7.53 -28.41 -20.55
C LEU A 616 7.87 -27.94 -19.13
N VAL A 617 6.86 -27.66 -18.32
CA VAL A 617 7.06 -27.26 -16.92
C VAL A 617 6.33 -28.22 -16.01
N LEU A 618 7.01 -28.61 -14.93
CA LEU A 618 6.57 -29.65 -14.00
C LEU A 618 6.57 -29.14 -12.56
N TYR A 619 5.64 -29.63 -11.74
CA TYR A 619 5.65 -29.44 -10.30
C TYR A 619 5.14 -30.68 -9.57
N ARG A 620 5.94 -31.22 -8.65
CA ARG A 620 5.54 -32.30 -7.74
C ARG A 620 5.05 -31.73 -6.41
N GLY A 621 3.81 -32.01 -6.04
CA GLY A 621 3.23 -31.56 -4.76
C GLY A 621 2.56 -32.68 -3.97
N ALA A 622 2.45 -32.48 -2.66
CA ALA A 622 1.51 -33.19 -1.80
C ALA A 622 0.18 -32.43 -1.73
N ARG A 623 -0.89 -33.09 -1.26
CA ARG A 623 -2.22 -32.48 -1.10
C ARG A 623 -2.16 -31.22 -0.23
N GLU A 624 -1.76 -31.40 1.04
CA GLU A 624 -1.66 -30.31 1.99
C GLU A 624 -0.37 -29.51 1.76
N ARG A 625 -0.42 -28.23 2.11
CA ARG A 625 0.70 -27.30 2.04
C ARG A 625 1.69 -27.48 3.19
N ASN A 626 2.92 -27.03 3.00
CA ASN A 626 3.96 -26.89 4.04
C ASN A 626 4.24 -28.19 4.83
N GLN A 627 4.13 -29.36 4.20
CA GLN A 627 4.51 -30.64 4.83
C GLN A 627 6.04 -30.79 4.78
N ALA A 628 6.72 -30.48 5.89
CA ALA A 628 8.18 -30.49 5.95
C ALA A 628 8.78 -31.85 5.57
N GLU A 629 8.14 -32.94 5.99
CA GLU A 629 8.47 -34.33 5.68
C GLU A 629 8.43 -34.63 4.17
N PHE A 630 7.60 -33.90 3.41
CA PHE A 630 7.48 -34.12 1.97
C PHE A 630 8.74 -33.66 1.22
N PHE A 631 9.58 -32.77 1.77
CA PHE A 631 10.85 -32.42 1.14
C PHE A 631 11.86 -33.58 1.09
N SER A 632 11.67 -34.60 1.92
CA SER A 632 12.58 -35.74 2.09
C SER A 632 12.02 -37.05 1.53
N VAL A 633 10.86 -37.04 0.86
CA VAL A 633 10.33 -38.24 0.19
C VAL A 633 11.24 -38.67 -0.95
N LEU A 634 11.23 -39.97 -1.24
CA LEU A 634 11.97 -40.50 -2.38
C LEU A 634 11.56 -39.78 -3.67
N PRO A 635 12.53 -39.39 -4.52
CA PRO A 635 12.26 -38.87 -5.84
C PRO A 635 11.35 -39.80 -6.65
N LEU A 636 10.53 -39.21 -7.49
CA LEU A 636 9.57 -39.91 -8.35
C LEU A 636 10.07 -39.80 -9.78
N GLU A 637 10.27 -40.95 -10.43
CA GLU A 637 10.56 -41.01 -11.87
C GLU A 637 9.28 -40.80 -12.67
N VAL A 638 9.34 -39.88 -13.63
CA VAL A 638 8.20 -39.49 -14.46
C VAL A 638 8.62 -39.50 -15.93
N ASP A 639 7.89 -40.24 -16.75
CA ASP A 639 8.05 -40.26 -18.20
C ASP A 639 7.50 -38.97 -18.82
N LEU A 640 8.22 -38.44 -19.80
CA LEU A 640 7.87 -37.21 -20.52
C LEU A 640 7.18 -37.52 -21.86
N ASP A 641 6.43 -36.56 -22.40
CA ASP A 641 5.76 -36.67 -23.71
C ASP A 641 6.68 -36.37 -24.91
N GLY A 642 8.00 -36.48 -24.70
CA GLY A 642 9.02 -36.20 -25.71
C GLY A 642 10.42 -36.09 -25.09
N ASN A 643 11.37 -35.62 -25.90
CA ASN A 643 12.74 -35.38 -25.45
C ASN A 643 12.92 -33.92 -25.02
N TYR A 644 13.53 -33.75 -23.85
CA TYR A 644 13.70 -32.46 -23.21
C TYR A 644 15.09 -32.33 -22.59
N GLN A 645 15.51 -31.11 -22.32
CA GLN A 645 16.72 -30.77 -21.58
C GLN A 645 16.31 -29.92 -20.38
N GLN A 646 16.77 -30.28 -19.18
CA GLN A 646 16.54 -29.45 -17.99
C GLN A 646 17.24 -28.10 -18.14
N VAL A 647 16.53 -27.02 -17.80
CA VAL A 647 17.12 -25.69 -17.68
C VAL A 647 17.69 -25.56 -16.27
N ASN A 648 19.01 -25.40 -16.17
CA ASN A 648 19.70 -25.21 -14.90
C ASN A 648 19.63 -23.74 -14.45
N ILE A 649 19.91 -23.46 -13.17
CA ILE A 649 19.87 -22.10 -12.59
C ILE A 649 20.73 -21.07 -13.35
N ASP A 650 21.83 -21.51 -13.95
CA ASP A 650 22.75 -20.69 -14.75
C ASP A 650 22.33 -20.57 -16.23
N GLY A 651 21.14 -21.06 -16.59
CA GLY A 651 20.59 -21.05 -17.96
C GLY A 651 21.15 -22.15 -18.87
N SER A 652 22.13 -22.93 -18.41
CA SER A 652 22.66 -24.05 -19.20
C SER A 652 21.60 -25.16 -19.37
N LEU A 653 21.70 -25.89 -20.49
CA LEU A 653 20.82 -27.02 -20.78
C LEU A 653 21.50 -28.33 -20.38
N GLY A 654 20.79 -29.14 -19.60
CA GLY A 654 21.19 -30.50 -19.26
C GLY A 654 21.19 -31.46 -20.46
N PRO A 655 21.51 -32.75 -20.23
CA PRO A 655 21.41 -33.77 -21.27
C PRO A 655 19.97 -33.93 -21.77
N GLU A 656 19.84 -34.44 -22.99
CA GLU A 656 18.54 -34.83 -23.55
C GLU A 656 17.99 -36.06 -22.80
N VAL A 657 16.77 -35.92 -22.27
CA VAL A 657 16.08 -36.93 -21.45
C VAL A 657 14.63 -37.05 -21.87
N ASN A 658 14.06 -38.24 -21.70
CA ASN A 658 12.62 -38.53 -21.84
C ASN A 658 12.00 -39.00 -20.52
N GLN A 659 12.78 -39.01 -19.44
CA GLN A 659 12.36 -39.34 -18.08
C GLN A 659 13.13 -38.44 -17.11
N VAL A 660 12.47 -37.99 -16.04
CA VAL A 660 13.06 -37.12 -15.01
C VAL A 660 12.70 -37.60 -13.61
N SER A 661 13.59 -37.30 -12.66
CA SER A 661 13.41 -37.60 -11.24
C SER A 661 13.03 -36.33 -10.47
N LEU A 662 11.82 -36.28 -9.91
CA LEU A 662 11.34 -35.14 -9.13
C LEU A 662 11.29 -35.45 -7.63
N ALA A 663 12.03 -34.71 -6.81
CA ALA A 663 11.90 -34.71 -5.36
C ALA A 663 10.59 -34.03 -4.90
N GLY A 664 10.21 -34.23 -3.64
CA GLY A 664 9.01 -33.59 -3.11
C GLY A 664 9.11 -32.06 -3.09
N TYR A 665 8.01 -31.41 -3.48
CA TYR A 665 7.91 -29.96 -3.72
C TYR A 665 8.94 -29.40 -4.72
N GLN A 666 9.45 -30.23 -5.64
CA GLN A 666 10.32 -29.75 -6.70
C GLN A 666 9.52 -29.31 -7.92
N GLY A 667 9.86 -28.14 -8.46
CA GLY A 667 9.49 -27.71 -9.80
C GLY A 667 10.65 -27.88 -10.78
N MET A 668 10.34 -28.07 -12.07
CA MET A 668 11.34 -28.14 -13.13
C MET A 668 10.87 -27.37 -14.37
N VAL A 669 11.80 -26.67 -15.00
CA VAL A 669 11.63 -26.04 -16.32
C VAL A 669 12.45 -26.82 -17.33
N LEU A 670 11.80 -27.29 -18.38
CA LEU A 670 12.41 -28.14 -19.41
C LEU A 670 12.30 -27.48 -20.78
N LYS A 671 13.39 -27.45 -21.53
CA LYS A 671 13.47 -27.02 -22.92
C LYS A 671 13.28 -28.24 -23.83
N ARG A 672 12.39 -28.16 -24.82
CA ARG A 672 12.22 -29.23 -25.81
C ARG A 672 13.50 -29.38 -26.63
N ALA A 673 14.02 -30.60 -26.76
CA ALA A 673 15.17 -30.87 -27.64
C ALA A 673 14.77 -30.62 -29.10
N ARG A 674 15.68 -30.11 -29.93
CA ARG A 674 15.38 -29.93 -31.36
C ARG A 674 15.19 -31.30 -32.00
N GLU A 675 14.12 -31.48 -32.76
CA GLU A 675 14.00 -32.63 -33.65
C GLU A 675 15.25 -32.65 -34.55
N LYS A 676 15.98 -33.77 -34.54
CA LYS A 676 17.01 -33.98 -35.56
C LYS A 676 16.26 -34.06 -36.88
N ASN A 677 16.39 -33.04 -37.72
CA ASN A 677 16.05 -33.18 -39.13
C ASN A 677 16.93 -34.30 -39.68
N GLU A 678 16.33 -35.47 -39.93
CA GLU A 678 16.97 -36.57 -40.66
C GLU A 678 17.17 -36.22 -42.13
#